data_AF-A0A9D9NHN4-F1
#
_entry.id   AF-A0A9D9NHN4-F1
#
_cell.length_a   1.000
_cell.length_b   1.000
_cell.length_c   1.000
_cell.angle_alpha   90.00
_cell.angle_beta   90.00
_cell.angle_gamma   90.00
#
_symmetry.space_group_name_H-M   'P 1'
#
loop_
_entity.id
_entity.type
_entity.pdbx_description
1 polymer ?
#
loop_
_entity_poly.entity_id
_entity_poly.type
_entity_poly.pdbx_seq_one_letter_code
_entity_poly.pdbx_strand_id
1 'polypeptide(L)'
;MKRLLLLTTAVLAFASGTASAAAAVKEDASFVKDIRPYSVRMTVSEMLRNPQATWLDGRQGKLKWNYTTGLELKSFLDVAHRYDLPYVVDYVKDWADTMATDKGKVYGYKKENYNLDHICPARIYFDLYFMTGDQKYRRVLREIRKQLDTQPRTGSGEFWHKQIYPHQVWLDGLYMALPFYTQYARRFGSKEDRDSLYRDIVHQFVEAARNTRDPETGLFRHAWDESRSMFWADPSTGQSDHAWGRADGWYAAALVDVLDYLPEKNPGHKVLVQQLEYLLTSVKKYSDPETGMWYQVLDCPGREGNYLESTCSAMFVYAMLKGVRKQYLGPEWREYALSQYNRLVDTFIRENPDGTISLTSCCSVGGLGGKQNRAGDYAYYLSEPVIDNDCKGVGPFIWASLEYEAFNNIDYVYDGLAVRDGVPVKEKISKEPAFSGAMGGGMYSRGGKGGKVYTVTSLEDNGDEGTLRWAVEQEGARIIEFAVAGDIHLKKTLKIEDPYISILGQTAPGEGITIRDHGVYINTDHVIIRYLRFRMGSAAKDENDALGARHSDNVIIDHCSISWATDENASFYANSNSTVQWCIISEALNSSVHHKGQHGYGGIWGGRNVTFHHNLIAHNNSRNPRFDHPSVYDEDDLLFRRGTVEFVNNIVYNWGMKAIYGGEEGWFNVTDNLFKAGPGTKNLDGRYIEISTSEETSMIPGSFYISGNWYDIVPVLEGNYLGKKPDFKKMALNEELYRTVTASTPYPCRVPVQPKPIESEYKKVLKDAGASKKRDSIDKRIVKECQKGTATFSGSVTGIPGIIDSESDVL
;
A
#
# COMPACT_ATOMS: atom_id res chain seq x y z
N MET A 1 4.36 -53.20 -22.41
CA MET A 1 4.67 -53.59 -21.01
C MET A 1 6.11 -53.18 -20.68
N LYS A 2 6.27 -52.25 -19.73
CA LYS A 2 7.35 -52.06 -18.74
C LYS A 2 8.87 -51.95 -19.13
N ARG A 3 9.42 -50.77 -18.74
CA ARG A 3 10.74 -50.44 -18.09
C ARG A 3 12.02 -50.64 -18.93
N LEU A 4 13.06 -49.79 -18.94
CA LEU A 4 13.73 -49.01 -17.89
C LEU A 4 14.77 -47.99 -18.48
N LEU A 5 14.66 -46.69 -18.11
CA LEU A 5 15.69 -45.73 -17.62
C LEU A 5 17.15 -45.77 -18.17
N LEU A 6 17.62 -44.72 -18.85
CA LEU A 6 18.46 -43.56 -18.38
C LEU A 6 19.83 -43.91 -17.75
N LEU A 7 20.92 -43.52 -18.44
CA LEU A 7 22.05 -42.75 -17.88
C LEU A 7 23.03 -42.31 -19.00
N THR A 8 23.67 -41.15 -18.75
CA THR A 8 24.88 -40.57 -19.38
C THR A 8 24.79 -40.04 -20.82
N THR A 9 24.66 -38.71 -20.99
CA THR A 9 25.76 -37.78 -21.35
C THR A 9 25.20 -36.38 -21.63
N ALA A 10 25.35 -35.45 -20.69
CA ALA A 10 25.19 -34.01 -20.91
C ALA A 10 26.15 -33.26 -19.99
N VAL A 11 27.43 -33.25 -20.36
CA VAL A 11 28.46 -32.37 -19.83
C VAL A 11 29.12 -31.74 -21.06
N LEU A 12 29.35 -30.42 -21.02
CA LEU A 12 29.90 -29.53 -22.07
C LEU A 12 28.88 -28.87 -23.01
N ALA A 13 28.05 -27.96 -22.48
CA ALA A 13 27.55 -26.77 -23.21
C ALA A 13 26.93 -25.67 -22.30
N PHE A 14 27.45 -25.46 -21.08
CA PHE A 14 27.01 -24.35 -20.21
C PHE A 14 28.23 -23.65 -19.61
N ALA A 15 28.94 -22.87 -20.43
CA ALA A 15 30.02 -22.00 -19.93
C ALA A 15 30.22 -20.69 -20.71
N SER A 16 29.49 -20.42 -21.79
CA SER A 16 29.68 -19.20 -22.60
C SER A 16 28.49 -18.23 -22.60
N GLY A 17 27.33 -18.60 -22.02
CA GLY A 17 26.12 -17.77 -22.04
C GLY A 17 25.93 -16.83 -20.83
N THR A 18 26.57 -17.10 -19.69
CA THR A 18 26.32 -16.38 -18.43
C THR A 18 27.15 -15.11 -18.27
N ALA A 19 28.35 -15.06 -18.87
CA ALA A 19 29.22 -13.88 -18.83
C ALA A 19 28.69 -12.71 -19.68
N SER A 20 27.91 -12.99 -20.72
CA SER A 20 27.36 -11.97 -21.63
C SER A 20 26.13 -11.24 -21.06
N ALA A 21 25.29 -11.92 -20.27
CA ALA A 21 24.10 -11.32 -19.68
C ALA A 21 24.43 -10.48 -18.44
N ALA A 22 25.34 -10.96 -17.58
CA ALA A 22 25.79 -10.21 -16.41
C ALA A 22 26.59 -8.94 -16.76
N ALA A 23 27.23 -8.89 -17.93
CA ALA A 23 27.93 -7.70 -18.43
C ALA A 23 26.97 -6.65 -19.05
N ALA A 24 25.82 -7.08 -19.57
CA ALA A 24 24.82 -6.19 -20.18
C ALA A 24 23.95 -5.46 -19.13
N VAL A 25 23.84 -5.99 -17.91
CA VAL A 25 23.05 -5.41 -16.80
C VAL A 25 23.77 -4.26 -16.09
N LYS A 26 25.06 -4.02 -16.40
CA LYS A 26 25.82 -2.84 -15.95
C LYS A 26 25.53 -1.57 -16.77
N GLU A 27 24.37 -1.46 -17.40
CA GLU A 27 23.89 -0.20 -17.95
C GLU A 27 23.48 0.77 -16.82
N ASP A 28 24.34 1.78 -16.62
CA ASP A 28 24.10 3.07 -15.97
C ASP A 28 23.15 3.12 -14.75
N ALA A 29 23.61 2.57 -13.61
CA ALA A 29 22.99 2.79 -12.29
C ALA A 29 23.01 4.27 -11.84
N SER A 30 23.50 5.22 -12.65
CA SER A 30 23.50 6.64 -12.30
C SER A 30 22.11 7.20 -12.04
N PHE A 31 21.03 6.53 -12.48
CA PHE A 31 19.66 6.90 -12.14
C PHE A 31 19.39 6.84 -10.64
N VAL A 32 20.13 6.01 -9.89
CA VAL A 32 19.96 5.83 -8.43
C VAL A 32 20.27 7.14 -7.70
N LYS A 33 21.17 7.98 -8.23
CA LYS A 33 21.49 9.29 -7.65
C LYS A 33 20.31 10.27 -7.67
N ASP A 34 19.35 10.04 -8.56
CA ASP A 34 18.18 10.88 -8.74
C ASP A 34 17.02 10.45 -7.81
N ILE A 35 17.14 9.30 -7.14
CA ILE A 35 16.17 8.82 -6.15
C ILE A 35 16.31 9.66 -4.88
N ARG A 36 15.29 10.47 -4.58
CA ARG A 36 15.33 11.43 -3.46
C ARG A 36 15.02 10.83 -2.08
N PRO A 37 14.03 9.95 -1.91
CA PRO A 37 13.83 9.28 -0.62
C PRO A 37 15.01 8.35 -0.36
N TYR A 38 15.69 8.54 0.77
CA TYR A 38 16.82 7.72 1.17
C TYR A 38 16.39 6.27 1.45
N SER A 39 15.15 6.07 1.89
CA SER A 39 14.58 4.74 2.08
C SER A 39 14.51 3.94 0.77
N VAL A 40 14.03 4.56 -0.31
CA VAL A 40 13.98 3.97 -1.65
C VAL A 40 15.38 3.83 -2.23
N ARG A 41 16.23 4.88 -2.11
CA ARG A 41 17.59 4.86 -2.66
C ARG A 41 18.43 3.77 -2.01
N MET A 42 18.32 3.57 -0.70
CA MET A 42 19.02 2.49 0.01
C MET A 42 18.49 1.12 -0.41
N THR A 43 17.16 0.94 -0.47
CA THR A 43 16.54 -0.32 -0.91
C THR A 43 17.01 -0.71 -2.32
N VAL A 44 16.97 0.21 -3.27
CA VAL A 44 17.46 -0.03 -4.64
C VAL A 44 18.97 -0.28 -4.65
N SER A 45 19.76 0.44 -3.85
CA SER A 45 21.21 0.22 -3.74
C SER A 45 21.55 -1.18 -3.22
N GLU A 46 20.78 -1.68 -2.26
CA GLU A 46 20.92 -3.05 -1.76
C GLU A 46 20.48 -4.10 -2.77
N MET A 47 19.35 -3.92 -3.45
CA MET A 47 18.91 -4.86 -4.50
C MET A 47 19.89 -4.92 -5.68
N LEU A 48 20.54 -3.80 -6.02
CA LEU A 48 21.60 -3.78 -7.05
C LEU A 48 22.87 -4.48 -6.58
N ARG A 49 23.27 -4.31 -5.32
CA ARG A 49 24.42 -5.03 -4.73
C ARG A 49 24.15 -6.51 -4.53
N ASN A 50 22.91 -6.84 -4.21
CA ASN A 50 22.44 -8.18 -3.88
C ASN A 50 21.24 -8.52 -4.80
N PRO A 51 21.46 -8.93 -6.06
CA PRO A 51 20.36 -9.29 -6.97
C PRO A 51 19.46 -10.42 -6.47
N GLN A 52 19.92 -11.21 -5.50
CA GLN A 52 19.10 -12.18 -4.78
C GLN A 52 19.08 -11.83 -3.30
N ALA A 53 17.89 -11.79 -2.69
CA ALA A 53 17.70 -11.55 -1.27
C ALA A 53 18.44 -12.53 -0.36
N THR A 54 18.74 -13.74 -0.85
CA THR A 54 19.56 -14.72 -0.13
C THR A 54 21.02 -14.26 0.06
N TRP A 55 21.47 -13.22 -0.63
CA TRP A 55 22.85 -12.71 -0.59
C TRP A 55 23.06 -11.56 0.39
N LEU A 56 21.99 -10.93 0.92
CA LEU A 56 22.05 -9.72 1.78
C LEU A 56 23.01 -9.86 3.00
N ASP A 57 23.10 -11.05 3.61
CA ASP A 57 24.04 -11.37 4.72
C ASP A 57 25.50 -11.53 4.25
N GLY A 58 25.84 -11.24 2.99
CA GLY A 58 27.16 -11.54 2.42
C GLY A 58 27.39 -13.04 2.20
N ARG A 59 26.32 -13.84 2.12
CA ARG A 59 26.35 -15.31 1.97
C ARG A 59 25.96 -15.78 0.57
N GLN A 60 26.62 -15.24 -0.45
CA GLN A 60 26.36 -15.61 -1.85
C GLN A 60 26.36 -17.15 -2.02
N GLY A 61 25.26 -17.66 -2.61
CA GLY A 61 25.08 -19.08 -2.89
C GLY A 61 24.74 -19.99 -1.70
N LYS A 62 24.43 -19.46 -0.50
CA LYS A 62 24.06 -20.26 0.68
C LYS A 62 22.76 -19.79 1.33
N LEU A 63 21.77 -20.69 1.40
CA LEU A 63 20.54 -20.46 2.16
C LEU A 63 20.80 -20.45 3.67
N LYS A 64 20.22 -19.48 4.38
CA LYS A 64 20.24 -19.40 5.84
C LYS A 64 19.01 -18.67 6.36
N TRP A 65 18.32 -19.28 7.33
CA TRP A 65 17.29 -18.59 8.11
C TRP A 65 17.98 -17.74 9.18
N ASN A 66 18.02 -16.43 8.95
CA ASN A 66 18.74 -15.50 9.83
C ASN A 66 17.98 -14.19 10.00
N TYR A 67 18.02 -13.62 11.20
CA TYR A 67 17.32 -12.39 11.53
C TYR A 67 17.80 -11.21 10.68
N THR A 68 19.08 -11.15 10.34
CA THR A 68 19.67 -10.05 9.57
C THR A 68 18.98 -9.86 8.23
N THR A 69 18.80 -10.93 7.46
CA THR A 69 18.11 -10.89 6.17
C THR A 69 16.64 -10.56 6.34
N GLY A 70 15.95 -11.21 7.28
CA GLY A 70 14.52 -10.98 7.48
C GLY A 70 14.18 -9.58 8.02
N LEU A 71 15.07 -9.00 8.82
CA LEU A 71 15.02 -7.62 9.31
C LEU A 71 15.06 -6.62 8.14
N GLU A 72 16.06 -6.75 7.27
CA GLU A 72 16.24 -5.86 6.14
C GLU A 72 15.10 -6.02 5.11
N LEU A 73 14.70 -7.26 4.81
CA LEU A 73 13.54 -7.51 3.94
C LEU A 73 12.23 -6.97 4.52
N LYS A 74 12.07 -6.94 5.85
CA LYS A 74 10.92 -6.28 6.48
C LYS A 74 10.92 -4.78 6.19
N SER A 75 12.07 -4.13 6.24
CA SER A 75 12.21 -2.71 5.88
C SER A 75 11.95 -2.45 4.39
N PHE A 76 12.32 -3.38 3.51
CA PHE A 76 12.03 -3.31 2.08
C PHE A 76 10.53 -3.39 1.82
N LEU A 77 9.79 -4.27 2.51
CA LEU A 77 8.33 -4.31 2.42
C LEU A 77 7.69 -3.00 2.91
N ASP A 78 8.22 -2.38 3.97
CA ASP A 78 7.70 -1.10 4.43
C ASP A 78 7.93 0.03 3.40
N VAL A 79 9.07 0.01 2.72
CA VAL A 79 9.36 0.89 1.56
C VAL A 79 8.39 0.61 0.41
N ALA A 80 8.18 -0.66 0.09
CA ALA A 80 7.29 -1.10 -0.98
C ALA A 80 5.84 -0.66 -0.74
N HIS A 81 5.36 -0.76 0.50
CA HIS A 81 4.03 -0.31 0.89
C HIS A 81 3.89 1.21 0.84
N ARG A 82 4.91 1.97 1.28
CA ARG A 82 4.84 3.43 1.30
C ARG A 82 4.89 4.02 -0.12
N TYR A 83 5.76 3.49 -0.96
CA TYR A 83 6.10 4.08 -2.26
C TYR A 83 5.61 3.27 -3.45
N ASP A 84 4.79 2.26 -3.19
CA ASP A 84 4.07 1.53 -4.21
C ASP A 84 5.00 0.78 -5.19
N LEU A 85 5.97 0.04 -4.64
CA LEU A 85 7.06 -0.59 -5.40
C LEU A 85 6.87 -2.12 -5.50
N PRO A 86 6.07 -2.64 -6.45
CA PRO A 86 5.74 -4.07 -6.53
C PRO A 86 6.98 -4.93 -6.75
N TYR A 87 7.99 -4.41 -7.45
CA TYR A 87 9.24 -5.12 -7.65
C TYR A 87 10.01 -5.43 -6.37
N VAL A 88 9.87 -4.59 -5.34
CA VAL A 88 10.48 -4.82 -4.03
C VAL A 88 9.72 -5.93 -3.30
N VAL A 89 8.40 -5.98 -3.46
CA VAL A 89 7.57 -7.09 -2.94
C VAL A 89 8.00 -8.41 -3.56
N ASP A 90 8.18 -8.47 -4.89
CA ASP A 90 8.60 -9.68 -5.60
C ASP A 90 9.96 -10.17 -5.10
N TYR A 91 10.92 -9.25 -4.91
CA TYR A 91 12.24 -9.55 -4.37
C TYR A 91 12.17 -10.16 -2.95
N VAL A 92 11.29 -9.64 -2.08
CA VAL A 92 11.09 -10.18 -0.73
C VAL A 92 10.35 -11.53 -0.77
N LYS A 93 9.34 -11.66 -1.64
CA LYS A 93 8.55 -12.87 -1.82
C LYS A 93 9.39 -14.04 -2.32
N ASP A 94 10.30 -13.80 -3.28
CA ASP A 94 11.24 -14.82 -3.77
C ASP A 94 12.07 -15.44 -2.65
N TRP A 95 12.55 -14.61 -1.71
CA TRP A 95 13.22 -15.11 -0.51
C TRP A 95 12.29 -15.93 0.37
N ALA A 96 11.09 -15.42 0.65
CA ALA A 96 10.14 -16.08 1.55
C ALA A 96 9.71 -17.46 1.01
N ASP A 97 9.49 -17.57 -0.30
CA ASP A 97 9.12 -18.79 -1.00
C ASP A 97 10.30 -19.77 -1.11
N THR A 98 11.52 -19.26 -1.26
CA THR A 98 12.74 -20.08 -1.21
C THR A 98 12.96 -20.66 0.20
N MET A 99 12.66 -19.91 1.25
CA MET A 99 12.95 -20.28 2.62
C MET A 99 11.91 -21.19 3.26
N ALA A 100 10.68 -21.27 2.72
CA ALA A 100 9.61 -22.07 3.31
C ALA A 100 8.82 -22.87 2.27
N THR A 101 8.53 -24.13 2.61
CA THR A 101 7.65 -24.99 1.80
C THR A 101 6.17 -24.64 1.99
N ASP A 102 5.30 -25.07 1.06
CA ASP A 102 3.83 -24.92 1.16
C ASP A 102 3.21 -25.48 2.44
N LYS A 103 3.90 -26.43 3.10
CA LYS A 103 3.48 -27.00 4.38
C LYS A 103 3.87 -26.15 5.59
N GLY A 104 4.52 -25.00 5.38
CA GLY A 104 5.01 -24.11 6.42
C GLY A 104 6.32 -24.56 7.07
N LYS A 105 7.03 -25.54 6.50
CA LYS A 105 8.35 -25.96 6.98
C LYS A 105 9.40 -24.98 6.47
N VAL A 106 10.12 -24.35 7.40
CA VAL A 106 11.17 -23.35 7.14
C VAL A 106 12.55 -24.01 7.05
N TYR A 107 13.32 -23.67 6.03
CA TYR A 107 14.67 -24.17 5.79
C TYR A 107 15.62 -23.73 6.92
N GLY A 108 16.39 -24.67 7.49
CA GLY A 108 17.38 -24.38 8.52
C GLY A 108 16.81 -24.05 9.92
N TYR A 109 15.50 -23.83 10.04
CA TYR A 109 14.83 -23.62 11.32
C TYR A 109 14.69 -24.94 12.10
N LYS A 110 15.04 -24.90 13.40
CA LYS A 110 14.88 -26.00 14.35
C LYS A 110 14.37 -25.43 15.67
N LYS A 111 13.16 -25.83 16.09
CA LYS A 111 12.53 -25.36 17.32
C LYS A 111 13.37 -25.70 18.55
N GLU A 112 14.05 -26.84 18.54
CA GLU A 112 14.84 -27.38 19.66
C GLU A 112 16.05 -26.50 20.01
N ASN A 113 16.47 -25.62 19.09
CA ASN A 113 17.52 -24.65 19.36
C ASN A 113 17.03 -23.52 20.29
N TYR A 114 15.70 -23.33 20.40
CA TYR A 114 15.05 -22.24 21.13
C TYR A 114 15.76 -20.91 20.91
N ASN A 115 16.10 -20.60 19.66
CA ASN A 115 16.88 -19.42 19.31
C ASN A 115 15.91 -18.26 19.00
N LEU A 116 15.93 -17.20 19.80
CA LEU A 116 15.06 -16.04 19.56
C LEU A 116 15.37 -15.35 18.22
N ASP A 117 16.60 -15.39 17.73
CA ASP A 117 16.98 -14.83 16.41
C ASP A 117 16.20 -15.49 15.27
N HIS A 118 15.73 -16.72 15.45
CA HIS A 118 14.96 -17.42 14.41
C HIS A 118 13.50 -16.96 14.36
N ILE A 119 13.05 -16.10 15.26
CA ILE A 119 11.68 -15.57 15.28
C ILE A 119 11.56 -14.35 14.36
N CYS A 120 12.51 -13.43 14.44
CA CYS A 120 12.52 -12.16 13.70
C CYS A 120 12.27 -12.28 12.18
N PRO A 121 12.88 -13.23 11.43
CA PRO A 121 12.67 -13.30 9.98
C PRO A 121 11.25 -13.67 9.59
N ALA A 122 10.46 -14.23 10.51
CA ALA A 122 9.07 -14.55 10.26
C ALA A 122 8.17 -13.29 10.16
N ARG A 123 8.67 -12.10 10.55
CA ARG A 123 7.88 -10.87 10.51
C ARG A 123 7.39 -10.51 9.11
N ILE A 124 8.19 -10.75 8.06
CA ILE A 124 7.78 -10.48 6.67
C ILE A 124 6.58 -11.33 6.23
N TYR A 125 6.38 -12.50 6.85
CA TYR A 125 5.31 -13.41 6.50
C TYR A 125 3.94 -12.90 6.95
N PHE A 126 3.87 -11.96 7.91
CA PHE A 126 2.61 -11.28 8.21
C PHE A 126 2.14 -10.49 7.00
N ASP A 127 3.01 -9.61 6.50
CA ASP A 127 2.71 -8.75 5.36
C ASP A 127 2.33 -9.63 4.18
N LEU A 128 3.19 -10.59 3.78
CA LEU A 128 2.91 -11.51 2.68
C LEU A 128 1.59 -12.29 2.84
N TYR A 129 1.22 -12.70 4.07
CA TYR A 129 -0.06 -13.36 4.32
C TYR A 129 -1.26 -12.43 4.12
N PHE A 130 -1.23 -11.23 4.69
CA PHE A 130 -2.34 -10.27 4.55
C PHE A 130 -2.43 -9.67 3.15
N MET A 131 -1.32 -9.69 2.44
CA MET A 131 -1.17 -9.30 1.05
C MET A 131 -1.79 -10.34 0.10
N THR A 132 -1.40 -11.60 0.23
CA THR A 132 -1.76 -12.66 -0.75
C THR A 132 -2.93 -13.54 -0.33
N GLY A 133 -3.27 -13.63 0.96
CA GLY A 133 -4.16 -14.69 1.48
C GLY A 133 -3.55 -16.09 1.56
N ASP A 134 -2.34 -16.31 1.02
CA ASP A 134 -1.72 -17.62 0.88
C ASP A 134 -1.47 -18.27 2.25
N GLN A 135 -2.15 -19.39 2.47
CA GLN A 135 -2.11 -20.14 3.73
C GLN A 135 -0.73 -20.68 4.07
N LYS A 136 0.20 -20.80 3.12
CA LYS A 136 1.59 -21.20 3.41
C LYS A 136 2.25 -20.23 4.39
N TYR A 137 2.05 -18.92 4.22
CA TYR A 137 2.66 -17.92 5.07
C TYR A 137 2.07 -17.97 6.49
N ARG A 138 0.76 -18.18 6.61
CA ARG A 138 0.12 -18.41 7.91
C ARG A 138 0.63 -19.66 8.60
N ARG A 139 0.92 -20.73 7.86
CA ARG A 139 1.52 -21.94 8.43
C ARG A 139 2.93 -21.68 8.97
N VAL A 140 3.74 -20.88 8.26
CA VAL A 140 5.07 -20.44 8.74
C VAL A 140 4.92 -19.64 10.03
N LEU A 141 4.08 -18.61 10.05
CA LEU A 141 3.84 -17.78 11.25
C LEU A 141 3.43 -18.65 12.45
N ARG A 142 2.52 -19.60 12.24
CA ARG A 142 2.08 -20.53 13.29
C ARG A 142 3.22 -21.42 13.77
N GLU A 143 4.05 -21.94 12.87
CA GLU A 143 5.17 -22.83 13.23
C GLU A 143 6.24 -22.11 14.06
N ILE A 144 6.55 -20.86 13.70
CA ILE A 144 7.48 -20.01 14.45
C ILE A 144 6.89 -19.62 15.81
N ARG A 145 5.60 -19.26 15.86
CA ARG A 145 4.90 -18.94 17.11
C ARG A 145 4.96 -20.07 18.13
N LYS A 146 4.86 -21.34 17.70
CA LYS A 146 4.93 -22.51 18.61
C LYS A 146 6.24 -22.60 19.41
N GLN A 147 7.33 -21.97 18.97
CA GLN A 147 8.56 -21.93 19.76
C GLN A 147 8.34 -21.18 21.07
N LEU A 148 7.65 -20.04 21.02
CA LEU A 148 7.45 -19.14 22.16
C LEU A 148 6.57 -19.75 23.27
N ASP A 149 5.74 -20.74 22.95
CA ASP A 149 4.94 -21.47 23.95
C ASP A 149 5.80 -22.27 24.93
N THR A 150 6.96 -22.73 24.48
CA THR A 150 7.85 -23.61 25.25
C THR A 150 9.29 -23.10 25.28
N GLN A 151 9.51 -21.83 24.93
CA GLN A 151 10.81 -21.19 25.04
C GLN A 151 11.23 -21.20 26.52
N PRO A 152 12.43 -21.70 26.86
CA PRO A 152 12.94 -21.69 28.23
C PRO A 152 12.96 -20.28 28.81
N ARG A 153 12.76 -20.17 30.11
CA ARG A 153 12.64 -18.90 30.82
C ARG A 153 13.50 -18.86 32.09
N THR A 154 13.90 -17.65 32.49
CA THR A 154 14.47 -17.35 33.80
C THR A 154 13.44 -17.60 34.90
N GLY A 155 13.87 -17.59 36.16
CA GLY A 155 13.00 -17.65 37.33
C GLY A 155 12.02 -16.47 37.41
N SER A 156 12.43 -15.30 36.92
CA SER A 156 11.57 -14.12 36.75
C SER A 156 10.76 -14.14 35.46
N GLY A 157 10.84 -15.17 34.62
CA GLY A 157 9.91 -15.41 33.51
C GLY A 157 10.27 -14.80 32.16
N GLU A 158 11.40 -14.12 32.00
CA GLU A 158 11.92 -13.69 30.70
C GLU A 158 12.42 -14.87 29.85
N PHE A 159 12.36 -14.75 28.53
CA PHE A 159 12.91 -15.77 27.65
C PHE A 159 14.42 -15.86 27.77
N TRP A 160 14.95 -17.08 27.85
CA TRP A 160 16.35 -17.32 27.52
C TRP A 160 16.61 -16.91 26.08
N HIS A 161 17.74 -16.27 25.83
CA HIS A 161 18.09 -15.82 24.49
C HIS A 161 18.21 -17.00 23.51
N LYS A 162 18.86 -18.10 23.94
CA LYS A 162 18.98 -19.37 23.19
C LYS A 162 19.06 -20.57 24.12
N GLN A 163 18.74 -21.78 23.65
CA GLN A 163 18.96 -23.02 24.42
C GLN A 163 20.42 -23.17 24.89
N ILE A 164 21.37 -22.69 24.09
CA ILE A 164 22.82 -22.74 24.39
C ILE A 164 23.29 -21.63 25.34
N TYR A 165 22.42 -20.69 25.69
CA TYR A 165 22.67 -19.59 26.62
C TYR A 165 21.65 -19.67 27.76
N PRO A 166 21.74 -20.71 28.62
CA PRO A 166 20.79 -20.91 29.70
C PRO A 166 20.85 -19.73 30.67
N HIS A 167 19.70 -19.37 31.23
CA HIS A 167 19.53 -18.30 32.23
C HIS A 167 19.87 -16.88 31.75
N GLN A 168 20.15 -16.69 30.46
CA GLN A 168 20.62 -15.41 29.92
C GLN A 168 19.54 -14.66 29.16
N VAL A 169 19.35 -13.39 29.52
CA VAL A 169 18.51 -12.42 28.82
C VAL A 169 19.42 -11.41 28.14
N TRP A 170 19.31 -11.29 26.82
CA TRP A 170 20.05 -10.30 26.02
C TRP A 170 19.04 -9.31 25.46
N LEU A 171 19.37 -8.01 25.47
CA LEU A 171 18.45 -6.97 24.98
C LEU A 171 18.05 -7.20 23.51
N ASP A 172 18.96 -7.75 22.70
CA ASP A 172 18.70 -8.18 21.31
C ASP A 172 17.45 -9.07 21.22
N GLY A 173 17.32 -10.02 22.14
CA GLY A 173 16.22 -10.99 22.18
C GLY A 173 14.83 -10.34 22.28
N LEU A 174 14.74 -9.15 22.88
CA LEU A 174 13.50 -8.39 22.97
C LEU A 174 13.01 -7.97 21.58
N TYR A 175 13.91 -7.45 20.73
CA TYR A 175 13.57 -7.14 19.34
C TYR A 175 13.32 -8.39 18.50
N MET A 176 14.11 -9.45 18.71
CA MET A 176 13.99 -10.65 17.87
C MET A 176 12.64 -11.33 18.04
N ALA A 177 12.04 -11.28 19.24
CA ALA A 177 10.83 -12.02 19.56
C ALA A 177 9.59 -11.16 19.78
N LEU A 178 9.69 -10.04 20.51
CA LEU A 178 8.50 -9.38 21.06
C LEU A 178 7.66 -8.62 20.01
N PRO A 179 8.24 -7.91 19.02
CA PRO A 179 7.48 -7.37 17.89
C PRO A 179 6.66 -8.45 17.17
N PHE A 180 7.28 -9.58 16.82
CA PHE A 180 6.59 -10.72 16.21
C PHE A 180 5.48 -11.26 17.12
N TYR A 181 5.79 -11.45 18.41
CA TYR A 181 4.87 -12.03 19.38
C TYR A 181 3.62 -11.15 19.58
N THR A 182 3.82 -9.84 19.68
CA THR A 182 2.75 -8.85 19.82
C THR A 182 1.89 -8.76 18.57
N GLN A 183 2.52 -8.72 17.40
CA GLN A 183 1.81 -8.73 16.12
C GLN A 183 0.99 -10.02 15.95
N TYR A 184 1.55 -11.18 16.31
CA TYR A 184 0.83 -12.46 16.26
C TYR A 184 -0.38 -12.45 17.20
N ALA A 185 -0.20 -12.00 18.45
CA ALA A 185 -1.28 -11.89 19.42
C ALA A 185 -2.39 -10.99 18.89
N ARG A 186 -2.05 -9.80 18.38
CA ARG A 186 -3.00 -8.82 17.84
C ARG A 186 -3.80 -9.35 16.65
N ARG A 187 -3.13 -10.03 15.72
CA ARG A 187 -3.72 -10.48 14.45
C ARG A 187 -4.48 -11.79 14.58
N PHE A 188 -4.04 -12.71 15.45
CA PHE A 188 -4.53 -14.09 15.46
C PHE A 188 -4.98 -14.63 16.82
N GLY A 189 -4.71 -13.92 17.93
CA GLY A 189 -5.12 -14.37 19.26
C GLY A 189 -6.61 -14.16 19.52
N SER A 190 -7.22 -15.06 20.29
CA SER A 190 -8.56 -14.84 20.87
C SER A 190 -8.52 -13.66 21.86
N LYS A 191 -9.69 -13.13 22.27
CA LYS A 191 -9.70 -11.98 23.19
C LYS A 191 -9.06 -12.35 24.54
N GLU A 192 -9.40 -13.51 25.06
CA GLU A 192 -8.91 -14.04 26.34
C GLU A 192 -7.41 -14.33 26.28
N ASP A 193 -6.92 -14.90 25.17
CA ASP A 193 -5.49 -15.14 24.98
C ASP A 193 -4.71 -13.83 24.88
N ARG A 194 -5.21 -12.84 24.10
CA ARG A 194 -4.50 -11.57 23.85
C ARG A 194 -4.12 -10.85 25.13
N ASP A 195 -5.03 -10.74 26.10
CA ASP A 195 -4.74 -10.03 27.35
C ASP A 195 -3.62 -10.71 28.15
N SER A 196 -3.58 -12.05 28.14
CA SER A 196 -2.50 -12.81 28.78
C SER A 196 -1.16 -12.64 28.06
N LEU A 197 -1.19 -12.74 26.72
CA LEU A 197 0.01 -12.58 25.90
C LEU A 197 0.59 -11.17 26.03
N TYR A 198 -0.24 -10.12 26.04
CA TYR A 198 0.22 -8.74 26.25
C TYR A 198 0.83 -8.53 27.64
N ARG A 199 0.29 -9.16 28.68
CA ARG A 199 0.92 -9.12 30.01
C ARG A 199 2.31 -9.77 30.01
N ASP A 200 2.45 -10.93 29.38
CA ASP A 200 3.74 -11.63 29.22
C ASP A 200 4.74 -10.76 28.43
N ILE A 201 4.32 -10.17 27.31
CA ILE A 201 5.13 -9.27 26.49
C ILE A 201 5.63 -8.07 27.31
N VAL A 202 4.73 -7.37 28.01
CA VAL A 202 5.10 -6.18 28.82
C VAL A 202 6.02 -6.58 29.97
N HIS A 203 5.76 -7.71 30.60
CA HIS A 203 6.59 -8.23 31.68
C HIS A 203 8.03 -8.52 31.23
N GLN A 204 8.22 -9.07 30.02
CA GLN A 204 9.57 -9.27 29.46
C GLN A 204 10.35 -7.96 29.33
N PHE A 205 9.72 -6.86 28.89
CA PHE A 205 10.37 -5.54 28.84
C PHE A 205 10.69 -4.99 30.24
N VAL A 206 9.78 -5.18 31.21
CA VAL A 206 9.94 -4.66 32.57
C VAL A 206 11.06 -5.37 33.31
N GLU A 207 11.08 -6.70 33.29
CA GLU A 207 12.10 -7.47 34.01
C GLU A 207 13.46 -7.41 33.31
N ALA A 208 13.51 -7.46 31.97
CA ALA A 208 14.77 -7.25 31.26
C ALA A 208 15.37 -5.87 31.58
N ALA A 209 14.57 -4.81 31.57
CA ALA A 209 15.00 -3.47 31.98
C ALA A 209 15.49 -3.42 33.42
N ARG A 210 14.76 -4.06 34.35
CA ARG A 210 15.13 -4.14 35.76
C ARG A 210 16.49 -4.80 35.96
N ASN A 211 16.76 -5.86 35.21
CA ASN A 211 17.93 -6.71 35.39
C ASN A 211 19.15 -6.23 34.61
N THR A 212 18.98 -5.40 33.57
CA THR A 212 20.09 -4.88 32.75
C THR A 212 20.39 -3.40 32.98
N ARG A 213 19.48 -2.61 33.55
CA ARG A 213 19.72 -1.17 33.76
C ARG A 213 20.85 -0.95 34.76
N ASP A 214 21.79 -0.11 34.37
CA ASP A 214 22.76 0.49 35.27
C ASP A 214 22.20 1.82 35.83
N PRO A 215 21.96 1.94 37.14
CA PRO A 215 21.42 3.16 37.73
C PRO A 215 22.38 4.35 37.67
N GLU A 216 23.69 4.15 37.57
CA GLU A 216 24.67 5.24 37.53
C GLU A 216 24.65 5.94 36.16
N THR A 217 24.66 5.15 35.09
CA THR A 217 24.68 5.67 33.73
C THR A 217 23.29 5.95 33.17
N GLY A 218 22.27 5.22 33.66
CA GLY A 218 20.92 5.20 33.09
C GLY A 218 20.79 4.41 31.79
N LEU A 219 21.87 3.75 31.35
CA LEU A 219 21.94 2.88 30.17
C LEU A 219 21.65 1.43 30.56
N PHE A 220 21.49 0.55 29.57
CA PHE A 220 21.24 -0.86 29.80
C PHE A 220 22.46 -1.69 29.37
N ARG A 221 22.84 -2.66 30.21
CA ARG A 221 23.93 -3.60 29.92
C ARG A 221 23.44 -4.57 28.84
N HIS A 222 24.34 -4.98 27.94
CA HIS A 222 23.99 -5.85 26.79
C HIS A 222 23.21 -7.10 27.21
N ALA A 223 23.66 -7.77 28.28
CA ALA A 223 22.99 -8.96 28.78
C ALA A 223 23.04 -9.08 30.29
N TRP A 224 22.20 -10.00 30.78
CA TRP A 224 22.14 -10.44 32.15
C TRP A 224 22.06 -11.97 32.20
N ASP A 225 22.86 -12.59 33.08
CA ASP A 225 22.82 -14.01 33.43
C ASP A 225 22.27 -14.16 34.86
N GLU A 226 21.05 -14.68 34.97
CA GLU A 226 20.40 -14.95 36.26
C GLU A 226 21.22 -15.88 37.15
N SER A 227 21.92 -16.85 36.54
CA SER A 227 22.73 -17.83 37.27
C SER A 227 24.08 -17.27 37.74
N ARG A 228 24.53 -16.17 37.12
CA ARG A 228 25.84 -15.53 37.32
C ARG A 228 27.01 -16.50 37.13
N SER A 229 26.80 -17.55 36.32
CA SER A 229 27.78 -18.61 36.12
C SER A 229 28.66 -18.34 34.90
N MET A 230 28.19 -17.49 33.99
CA MET A 230 28.99 -17.04 32.85
C MET A 230 30.15 -16.16 33.30
N PHE A 231 31.32 -16.39 32.71
CA PHE A 231 32.56 -15.68 33.08
C PHE A 231 32.55 -14.18 32.77
N TRP A 232 31.65 -13.72 31.89
CA TRP A 232 31.45 -12.30 31.59
C TRP A 232 30.44 -11.62 32.53
N ALA A 233 29.72 -12.41 33.34
CA ALA A 233 28.66 -11.90 34.20
C ALA A 233 29.24 -11.42 35.52
N ASP A 234 28.90 -10.19 35.91
CA ASP A 234 29.27 -9.65 37.21
C ASP A 234 28.73 -10.55 38.34
N PRO A 235 29.57 -10.96 39.32
CA PRO A 235 29.15 -11.89 40.37
C PRO A 235 28.01 -11.37 41.27
N SER A 236 27.81 -10.05 41.33
CA SER A 236 26.84 -9.42 42.24
C SER A 236 25.49 -9.14 41.56
N THR A 237 25.51 -8.79 40.28
CA THR A 237 24.36 -8.34 39.51
C THR A 237 23.96 -9.33 38.43
N GLY A 238 24.92 -10.11 37.91
CA GLY A 238 24.77 -10.97 36.73
C GLY A 238 24.85 -10.21 35.39
N GLN A 239 25.11 -8.90 35.42
CA GLN A 239 25.14 -8.07 34.22
C GLN A 239 26.47 -8.22 33.45
N SER A 240 26.45 -7.99 32.14
CA SER A 240 27.67 -7.81 31.34
C SER A 240 28.34 -6.45 31.61
N ASP A 241 29.65 -6.35 31.40
CA ASP A 241 30.46 -5.18 31.77
C ASP A 241 30.02 -3.86 31.13
N HIS A 242 29.54 -3.85 29.88
CA HIS A 242 29.29 -2.61 29.13
C HIS A 242 27.89 -2.48 28.55
N ALA A 243 27.44 -1.22 28.42
CA ALA A 243 26.31 -0.84 27.59
C ALA A 243 26.76 -0.80 26.12
N TRP A 244 26.34 -1.81 25.36
CA TRP A 244 26.68 -1.90 23.94
C TRP A 244 25.64 -1.17 23.10
N GLY A 245 26.08 -0.30 22.20
CA GLY A 245 25.23 0.57 21.38
C GLY A 245 24.07 -0.15 20.73
N ARG A 246 24.34 -1.22 20.00
CA ARG A 246 23.29 -1.93 19.26
C ARG A 246 22.33 -2.70 20.18
N ALA A 247 22.74 -3.11 21.38
CA ALA A 247 21.85 -3.76 22.33
C ALA A 247 20.76 -2.79 22.82
N ASP A 248 21.15 -1.59 23.24
CA ASP A 248 20.20 -0.52 23.61
C ASP A 248 19.39 -0.04 22.39
N GLY A 249 20.00 -0.01 21.20
CA GLY A 249 19.31 0.24 19.94
C GLY A 249 18.18 -0.75 19.67
N TRP A 250 18.44 -2.06 19.85
CA TRP A 250 17.41 -3.08 19.73
C TRP A 250 16.30 -2.92 20.74
N TYR A 251 16.65 -2.57 21.97
CA TYR A 251 15.67 -2.28 23.01
C TYR A 251 14.76 -1.11 22.61
N ALA A 252 15.33 -0.01 22.10
CA ALA A 252 14.59 1.14 21.59
C ALA A 252 13.65 0.76 20.43
N ALA A 253 14.18 0.04 19.42
CA ALA A 253 13.42 -0.39 18.26
C ALA A 253 12.29 -1.36 18.65
N ALA A 254 12.51 -2.24 19.63
CA ALA A 254 11.52 -3.20 20.10
C ALA A 254 10.34 -2.49 20.79
N LEU A 255 10.62 -1.47 21.60
CA LEU A 255 9.61 -0.67 22.27
C LEU A 255 8.65 -0.03 21.25
N VAL A 256 9.18 0.68 20.26
CA VAL A 256 8.33 1.36 19.25
C VAL A 256 7.58 0.40 18.32
N ASP A 257 8.15 -0.77 18.01
CA ASP A 257 7.50 -1.77 17.16
C ASP A 257 6.42 -2.56 17.90
N VAL A 258 6.58 -2.83 19.19
CA VAL A 258 5.56 -3.49 20.01
C VAL A 258 4.36 -2.56 20.22
N LEU A 259 4.61 -1.26 20.41
CA LEU A 259 3.56 -0.25 20.59
C LEU A 259 2.64 -0.10 19.36
N ASP A 260 3.06 -0.49 18.15
CA ASP A 260 2.18 -0.52 16.97
C ASP A 260 1.04 -1.56 17.10
N TYR A 261 1.25 -2.60 17.90
CA TYR A 261 0.32 -3.73 18.02
C TYR A 261 -0.28 -3.88 19.42
N LEU A 262 0.31 -3.23 20.43
CA LEU A 262 -0.21 -3.15 21.78
C LEU A 262 -1.28 -2.04 21.88
N PRO A 263 -2.54 -2.33 22.23
CA PRO A 263 -3.58 -1.30 22.29
C PRO A 263 -3.28 -0.20 23.33
N GLU A 264 -3.54 1.07 23.00
CA GLU A 264 -3.32 2.22 23.91
C GLU A 264 -4.04 2.09 25.26
N LYS A 265 -5.22 1.45 25.27
CA LYS A 265 -5.99 1.17 26.49
C LYS A 265 -5.35 0.10 27.39
N ASN A 266 -4.37 -0.65 26.89
CA ASN A 266 -3.65 -1.64 27.70
C ASN A 266 -2.75 -0.91 28.73
N PRO A 267 -2.81 -1.25 30.03
CA PRO A 267 -1.98 -0.59 31.04
C PRO A 267 -0.48 -0.65 30.75
N GLY A 268 -0.02 -1.72 30.10
CA GLY A 268 1.38 -1.89 29.70
C GLY A 268 1.82 -0.92 28.61
N HIS A 269 0.91 -0.37 27.80
CA HIS A 269 1.25 0.63 26.78
C HIS A 269 1.93 1.84 27.41
N LYS A 270 1.35 2.40 28.49
CA LYS A 270 1.95 3.52 29.21
C LYS A 270 3.32 3.18 29.82
N VAL A 271 3.48 1.95 30.33
CA VAL A 271 4.74 1.48 30.90
C VAL A 271 5.84 1.45 29.82
N LEU A 272 5.56 0.89 28.64
CA LEU A 272 6.52 0.82 27.56
C LEU A 272 6.86 2.21 26.99
N VAL A 273 5.90 3.12 26.89
CA VAL A 273 6.14 4.52 26.51
C VAL A 273 7.09 5.21 27.50
N GLN A 274 6.89 5.00 28.81
CA GLN A 274 7.78 5.55 29.83
C GLN A 274 9.20 4.96 29.77
N GLN A 275 9.33 3.66 29.47
CA GLN A 275 10.64 3.04 29.26
C GLN A 275 11.35 3.58 28.02
N LEU A 276 10.61 3.81 26.93
CA LEU A 276 11.13 4.42 25.71
C LEU A 276 11.67 5.82 25.97
N GLU A 277 10.87 6.67 26.62
CA GLU A 277 11.27 8.04 26.96
C GLU A 277 12.48 8.05 27.89
N TYR A 278 12.51 7.17 28.90
CA TYR A 278 13.65 7.02 29.80
C TYR A 278 14.93 6.64 29.05
N LEU A 279 14.88 5.59 28.22
CA LEU A 279 16.01 5.11 27.44
C LEU A 279 16.54 6.22 26.51
N LEU A 280 15.64 6.84 25.72
CA LEU A 280 16.04 7.86 24.75
C LEU A 280 16.62 9.11 25.44
N THR A 281 16.11 9.45 26.63
CA THR A 281 16.66 10.53 27.46
C THR A 281 18.05 10.19 27.99
N SER A 282 18.28 8.93 28.39
CA SER A 282 19.59 8.46 28.83
C SER A 282 20.61 8.46 27.70
N VAL A 283 20.32 7.80 26.56
CA VAL A 283 21.27 7.71 25.44
C VAL A 283 21.63 9.08 24.88
N LYS A 284 20.70 10.05 24.88
CA LYS A 284 20.97 11.43 24.45
C LYS A 284 22.17 12.06 25.16
N LYS A 285 22.41 11.72 26.44
CA LYS A 285 23.54 12.23 27.24
C LYS A 285 24.92 11.72 26.77
N TYR A 286 24.93 10.60 26.04
CA TYR A 286 26.14 9.91 25.56
C TYR A 286 26.37 10.10 24.06
N SER A 287 25.60 10.98 23.41
CA SER A 287 25.85 11.36 22.03
C SER A 287 27.15 12.13 21.91
N ASP A 288 27.86 11.91 20.81
CA ASP A 288 29.05 12.66 20.47
C ASP A 288 28.70 14.13 20.21
N PRO A 289 29.39 15.10 20.83
CA PRO A 289 29.01 16.51 20.73
C PRO A 289 29.23 17.11 19.33
N GLU A 290 30.12 16.54 18.52
CA GLU A 290 30.41 17.04 17.16
C GLU A 290 29.37 16.54 16.15
N THR A 291 29.19 15.22 16.09
CA THR A 291 28.32 14.58 15.11
C THR A 291 26.87 14.45 15.59
N GLY A 292 26.66 14.29 16.89
CA GLY A 292 25.38 13.89 17.49
C GLY A 292 25.12 12.38 17.50
N MET A 293 26.04 11.57 16.95
CA MET A 293 25.89 10.12 16.81
C MET A 293 26.39 9.37 18.06
N TRP A 294 26.15 8.07 18.11
CA TRP A 294 26.45 7.24 19.29
C TRP A 294 27.63 6.29 19.04
N TYR A 295 28.33 6.00 20.12
CA TYR A 295 29.51 5.13 20.12
C TYR A 295 29.14 3.64 20.18
N GLN A 296 30.04 2.78 19.69
CA GLN A 296 29.95 1.32 19.81
C GLN A 296 29.77 0.90 21.28
N VAL A 297 30.62 1.41 22.19
CA VAL A 297 30.46 1.23 23.64
C VAL A 297 29.92 2.53 24.24
N LEU A 298 28.63 2.56 24.61
CA LEU A 298 27.88 3.79 24.92
C LEU A 298 28.36 4.47 26.18
N ASP A 299 28.72 3.70 27.20
CA ASP A 299 29.14 4.20 28.51
C ASP A 299 30.61 4.63 28.57
N CYS A 300 31.32 4.56 27.43
CA CYS A 300 32.72 4.96 27.31
C CYS A 300 32.93 6.01 26.18
N PRO A 301 32.15 7.10 26.11
CA PRO A 301 32.29 8.08 25.04
C PRO A 301 33.70 8.72 25.07
N GLY A 302 34.33 8.87 23.91
CA GLY A 302 35.66 9.48 23.79
C GLY A 302 36.83 8.65 24.35
N ARG A 303 36.60 7.44 24.88
CA ARG A 303 37.68 6.54 25.29
C ARG A 303 38.45 6.04 24.06
N GLU A 304 39.77 5.98 24.17
CA GLU A 304 40.68 5.58 23.08
C GLU A 304 40.25 4.25 22.44
N GLY A 305 40.11 4.24 21.12
CA GLY A 305 39.70 3.09 20.33
C GLY A 305 38.18 2.96 20.13
N ASN A 306 37.35 3.68 20.88
CA ASN A 306 35.91 3.74 20.60
C ASN A 306 35.65 4.44 19.27
N TYR A 307 34.50 4.15 18.66
CA TYR A 307 34.11 4.74 17.38
C TYR A 307 32.60 4.98 17.32
N LEU A 308 32.20 5.95 16.51
CA LEU A 308 30.80 6.21 16.21
C LEU A 308 30.24 5.08 15.35
N GLU A 309 29.15 4.47 15.79
CA GLU A 309 28.61 3.24 15.24
C GLU A 309 27.24 3.49 14.63
N SER A 310 27.08 3.08 13.37
CA SER A 310 25.91 3.48 12.58
C SER A 310 24.66 2.67 12.90
N THR A 311 24.78 1.40 13.30
CA THR A 311 23.62 0.54 13.55
C THR A 311 22.82 1.02 14.76
N CYS A 312 23.48 1.33 15.89
CA CYS A 312 22.82 1.84 17.07
C CYS A 312 22.27 3.26 16.84
N SER A 313 23.04 4.10 16.16
CA SER A 313 22.62 5.46 15.81
C SER A 313 21.35 5.46 14.96
N ALA A 314 21.29 4.59 13.93
CA ALA A 314 20.10 4.45 13.10
C ALA A 314 18.87 3.96 13.90
N MET A 315 19.05 3.02 14.84
CA MET A 315 17.96 2.53 15.71
C MET A 315 17.45 3.60 16.67
N PHE A 316 18.33 4.40 17.27
CA PHE A 316 17.92 5.49 18.15
C PHE A 316 17.16 6.58 17.37
N VAL A 317 17.66 6.97 16.21
CA VAL A 317 16.98 7.94 15.33
C VAL A 317 15.61 7.40 14.89
N TYR A 318 15.54 6.14 14.46
CA TYR A 318 14.27 5.49 14.13
C TYR A 318 13.27 5.55 15.30
N ALA A 319 13.70 5.14 16.49
CA ALA A 319 12.83 5.14 17.67
C ALA A 319 12.37 6.55 18.09
N MET A 320 13.25 7.55 17.98
CA MET A 320 12.90 8.96 18.24
C MET A 320 11.87 9.47 17.24
N LEU A 321 12.09 9.29 15.94
CA LEU A 321 11.18 9.77 14.90
C LEU A 321 9.82 9.07 14.99
N LYS A 322 9.80 7.75 15.12
CA LYS A 322 8.57 6.98 15.29
C LYS A 322 7.85 7.36 16.57
N GLY A 323 8.58 7.52 17.68
CA GLY A 323 8.05 7.97 18.97
C GLY A 323 7.38 9.34 18.88
N VAL A 324 7.95 10.29 18.15
CA VAL A 324 7.32 11.60 17.90
C VAL A 324 6.09 11.45 17.02
N ARG A 325 6.16 10.69 15.91
CA ARG A 325 5.05 10.58 14.94
C ARG A 325 3.83 9.93 15.57
N LYS A 326 4.07 8.93 16.40
CA LYS A 326 3.05 8.18 17.15
C LYS A 326 2.66 8.84 18.48
N GLN A 327 3.24 9.99 18.81
CA GLN A 327 2.96 10.74 20.04
C GLN A 327 3.26 9.95 21.32
N TYR A 328 4.23 9.03 21.26
CA TYR A 328 4.80 8.38 22.45
C TYR A 328 5.77 9.32 23.17
N LEU A 329 6.46 10.17 22.41
CA LEU A 329 7.34 11.22 22.92
C LEU A 329 6.63 12.58 22.82
N GLY A 330 6.92 13.45 23.78
CA GLY A 330 6.41 14.81 23.80
C GLY A 330 6.87 15.64 22.59
N PRO A 331 6.14 16.72 22.24
CA PRO A 331 6.44 17.55 21.06
C PRO A 331 7.85 18.17 21.08
N GLU A 332 8.46 18.34 22.25
CA GLU A 332 9.84 18.83 22.42
C GLU A 332 10.90 17.91 21.79
N TRP A 333 10.58 16.64 21.52
CA TRP A 333 11.48 15.71 20.85
C TRP A 333 11.58 15.93 19.34
N ARG A 334 10.59 16.60 18.72
CA ARG A 334 10.46 16.65 17.26
C ARG A 334 11.66 17.26 16.56
N GLU A 335 12.06 18.46 16.96
CA GLU A 335 13.18 19.18 16.34
C GLU A 335 14.48 18.39 16.50
N TYR A 336 14.70 17.86 17.70
CA TYR A 336 15.86 17.03 17.99
C TYR A 336 15.88 15.78 17.10
N ALA A 337 14.79 15.00 17.04
CA ALA A 337 14.71 13.77 16.25
C ALA A 337 14.96 14.01 14.75
N LEU A 338 14.35 15.06 14.17
CA LEU A 338 14.56 15.43 12.77
C LEU A 338 16.01 15.87 12.51
N SER A 339 16.61 16.63 13.43
CA SER A 339 18.02 17.04 13.31
C SER A 339 18.97 15.84 13.38
N GLN A 340 18.66 14.84 14.21
CA GLN A 340 19.47 13.63 14.35
C GLN A 340 19.43 12.76 13.09
N TYR A 341 18.32 12.73 12.37
CA TYR A 341 18.26 12.06 11.07
C TYR A 341 19.19 12.69 10.04
N ASN A 342 19.18 14.03 9.91
CA ASN A 342 20.08 14.70 8.98
C ASN A 342 21.55 14.41 9.33
N ARG A 343 21.90 14.45 10.62
CA ARG A 343 23.23 14.10 11.13
C ARG A 343 23.60 12.64 10.87
N LEU A 344 22.66 11.71 11.01
CA LEU A 344 22.85 10.30 10.68
C LEU A 344 23.24 10.12 9.21
N VAL A 345 22.52 10.79 8.30
CA VAL A 345 22.82 10.79 6.87
C VAL A 345 24.20 11.39 6.62
N ASP A 346 24.48 12.58 7.15
CA ASP A 346 25.75 13.29 6.95
C ASP A 346 26.96 12.50 7.48
N THR A 347 26.78 11.74 8.57
CA THR A 347 27.88 11.02 9.24
C THR A 347 28.17 9.67 8.58
N PHE A 348 27.14 8.93 8.17
CA PHE A 348 27.29 7.51 7.82
C PHE A 348 26.86 7.13 6.40
N ILE A 349 26.21 8.03 5.64
CA ILE A 349 25.82 7.73 4.27
C ILE A 349 26.89 8.20 3.30
N ARG A 350 27.47 7.24 2.58
CA ARG A 350 28.41 7.49 1.49
C ARG A 350 27.71 7.28 0.15
N GLU A 351 27.74 8.29 -0.71
CA GLU A 351 27.39 8.11 -2.13
C GLU A 351 28.54 7.44 -2.87
N ASN A 352 28.22 6.38 -3.62
CA ASN A 352 29.18 5.64 -4.43
C ASN A 352 29.27 6.22 -5.85
N PRO A 353 30.38 5.99 -6.58
CA PRO A 353 30.56 6.52 -7.94
C PRO A 353 29.48 6.10 -8.95
N ASP A 354 28.81 4.97 -8.71
CA ASP A 354 27.72 4.43 -9.54
C ASP A 354 26.34 5.02 -9.20
N GLY A 355 26.25 5.94 -8.24
CA GLY A 355 25.01 6.57 -7.80
C GLY A 355 24.30 5.85 -6.65
N THR A 356 24.70 4.62 -6.31
CA THR A 356 24.20 3.91 -5.12
C THR A 356 24.68 4.56 -3.82
N ILE A 357 24.09 4.20 -2.70
CA ILE A 357 24.51 4.67 -1.37
C ILE A 357 24.91 3.51 -0.46
N SER A 358 25.86 3.76 0.43
CA SER A 358 26.28 2.81 1.46
C SER A 358 26.11 3.39 2.85
N LEU A 359 25.62 2.57 3.79
CA LEU A 359 25.72 2.85 5.22
C LEU A 359 27.08 2.35 5.72
N THR A 360 27.91 3.24 6.24
CA THR A 360 29.25 2.91 6.71
C THR A 360 29.28 2.67 8.21
N SER A 361 30.42 2.19 8.73
CA SER A 361 30.70 2.09 10.17
C SER A 361 29.75 1.19 10.96
N CYS A 362 29.29 0.08 10.35
CA CYS A 362 28.45 -0.90 11.03
C CYS A 362 29.32 -1.92 11.79
N CYS A 363 29.08 -2.12 13.08
CA CYS A 363 29.64 -3.24 13.81
C CYS A 363 29.01 -4.55 13.28
N SER A 364 29.80 -5.46 12.73
CA SER A 364 29.32 -6.67 12.04
C SER A 364 28.64 -7.68 12.98
N VAL A 365 29.16 -7.84 14.20
CA VAL A 365 28.62 -8.76 15.21
C VAL A 365 29.04 -8.30 16.61
N GLY A 366 28.22 -8.65 17.60
CA GLY A 366 28.56 -8.52 19.01
C GLY A 366 27.78 -9.60 19.77
N GLY A 367 28.33 -10.10 20.86
CA GLY A 367 27.74 -11.20 21.62
C GLY A 367 28.60 -11.62 22.81
N LEU A 368 28.10 -12.54 23.64
CA LEU A 368 28.79 -12.92 24.88
C LEU A 368 28.99 -14.43 24.95
N GLY A 369 30.05 -14.87 25.63
CA GLY A 369 30.36 -16.29 25.83
C GLY A 369 30.55 -17.06 24.52
N GLY A 370 29.96 -18.26 24.45
CA GLY A 370 30.12 -19.18 23.32
C GLY A 370 31.50 -19.84 23.26
N LYS A 371 31.74 -20.64 22.22
CA LYS A 371 33.02 -21.38 22.06
C LYS A 371 34.23 -20.46 21.87
N GLN A 372 33.99 -19.22 21.47
CA GLN A 372 35.02 -18.20 21.26
C GLN A 372 35.41 -17.45 22.54
N ASN A 373 34.78 -17.76 23.69
CA ASN A 373 35.03 -17.10 24.98
C ASN A 373 34.96 -15.57 24.89
N ARG A 374 33.89 -15.06 24.29
CA ARG A 374 33.66 -13.61 24.10
C ARG A 374 33.41 -12.97 25.47
N ALA A 375 34.34 -12.13 25.91
CA ALA A 375 34.40 -11.59 27.26
C ALA A 375 33.38 -10.50 27.56
N GLY A 376 32.88 -9.79 26.54
CA GLY A 376 31.98 -8.67 26.81
C GLY A 376 32.64 -7.47 27.46
N ASP A 377 33.97 -7.44 27.52
CA ASP A 377 34.74 -6.30 27.98
C ASP A 377 34.91 -5.26 26.86
N TYR A 378 35.45 -4.10 27.22
CA TYR A 378 35.68 -3.01 26.29
C TYR A 378 36.52 -3.43 25.07
N ALA A 379 37.60 -4.18 25.31
CA ALA A 379 38.52 -4.63 24.26
C ALA A 379 37.83 -5.56 23.26
N TYR A 380 36.98 -6.47 23.75
CA TYR A 380 36.20 -7.36 22.91
C TYR A 380 35.24 -6.59 21.99
N TYR A 381 34.44 -5.65 22.50
CA TYR A 381 33.49 -4.91 21.65
C TYR A 381 34.18 -4.09 20.56
N LEU A 382 35.41 -3.63 20.80
CA LEU A 382 36.22 -2.93 19.80
C LEU A 382 36.97 -3.86 18.85
N SER A 383 37.15 -5.13 19.23
CA SER A 383 37.78 -6.14 18.36
C SER A 383 36.88 -6.60 17.23
N GLU A 384 35.56 -6.38 17.36
CA GLU A 384 34.59 -6.83 16.37
C GLU A 384 34.69 -6.02 15.06
N PRO A 385 34.62 -6.67 13.89
CA PRO A 385 34.83 -5.99 12.61
C PRO A 385 33.80 -4.90 12.35
N VAL A 386 34.28 -3.78 11.80
CA VAL A 386 33.47 -2.69 11.25
C VAL A 386 33.35 -2.87 9.75
N ILE A 387 32.13 -2.93 9.24
CA ILE A 387 31.82 -3.17 7.82
C ILE A 387 30.80 -2.16 7.30
N ASP A 388 30.72 -2.03 5.98
CA ASP A 388 29.66 -1.27 5.33
C ASP A 388 28.45 -2.18 5.04
N ASN A 389 27.26 -1.61 5.09
CA ASN A 389 25.99 -2.23 4.68
C ASN A 389 25.64 -3.53 5.41
N ASP A 390 25.97 -3.62 6.70
CA ASP A 390 25.42 -4.69 7.51
C ASP A 390 23.89 -4.54 7.60
N CYS A 391 23.14 -5.61 7.31
CA CYS A 391 21.67 -5.62 7.38
C CYS A 391 21.13 -5.06 8.70
N LYS A 392 21.86 -5.26 9.82
CA LYS A 392 21.50 -4.80 11.17
C LYS A 392 21.51 -3.27 11.28
N GLY A 393 22.19 -2.57 10.38
CA GLY A 393 22.15 -1.11 10.24
C GLY A 393 21.27 -0.64 9.09
N VAL A 394 21.33 -1.33 7.95
CA VAL A 394 20.57 -0.93 6.75
C VAL A 394 19.07 -0.96 7.00
N GLY A 395 18.54 -2.02 7.62
CA GLY A 395 17.11 -2.10 7.96
C GLY A 395 16.65 -0.92 8.84
N PRO A 396 17.30 -0.67 10.00
CA PRO A 396 17.01 0.51 10.83
C PRO A 396 17.21 1.85 10.13
N PHE A 397 18.22 1.99 9.25
CA PHE A 397 18.39 3.21 8.46
C PHE A 397 17.22 3.45 7.51
N ILE A 398 16.75 2.41 6.83
CA ILE A 398 15.57 2.49 5.96
C ILE A 398 14.34 2.90 6.78
N TRP A 399 14.11 2.32 7.95
CA TRP A 399 13.00 2.72 8.80
C TRP A 399 13.13 4.15 9.34
N ALA A 400 14.31 4.58 9.77
CA ALA A 400 14.56 5.97 10.14
C ALA A 400 14.24 6.92 8.97
N SER A 401 14.62 6.54 7.75
CA SER A 401 14.34 7.29 6.52
C SER A 401 12.83 7.37 6.25
N LEU A 402 12.11 6.25 6.35
CA LEU A 402 10.65 6.21 6.19
C LEU A 402 9.92 7.11 7.19
N GLU A 403 10.36 7.09 8.45
CA GLU A 403 9.81 7.95 9.50
C GLU A 403 10.08 9.44 9.24
N TYR A 404 11.30 9.79 8.81
CA TYR A 404 11.65 11.16 8.45
C TYR A 404 10.86 11.67 7.23
N GLU A 405 10.75 10.84 6.19
CA GLU A 405 10.02 11.14 4.98
C GLU A 405 8.52 11.35 5.26
N ALA A 406 7.95 10.62 6.22
CA ALA A 406 6.58 10.81 6.68
C ALA A 406 6.33 12.17 7.35
N PHE A 407 7.33 12.78 8.00
CA PHE A 407 7.18 14.11 8.60
C PHE A 407 7.24 15.27 7.60
N ASN A 408 7.96 15.06 6.50
CA ASN A 408 8.30 16.12 5.56
C ASN A 408 7.42 16.09 4.30
N ASN A 409 6.40 15.22 4.25
CA ASN A 409 5.58 14.94 3.06
C ASN A 409 6.46 14.78 1.82
N ILE A 410 7.58 14.07 1.97
CA ILE A 410 8.46 13.78 0.83
C ILE A 410 7.73 12.72 0.01
N ASP A 411 6.99 13.18 -0.99
CA ASP A 411 6.40 12.33 -2.00
C ASP A 411 7.49 11.83 -2.93
N TYR A 412 7.59 10.51 -3.08
CA TYR A 412 8.34 9.94 -4.18
C TYR A 412 7.51 10.07 -5.44
N VAL A 413 7.96 10.92 -6.36
CA VAL A 413 7.54 10.84 -7.76
C VAL A 413 8.72 10.26 -8.52
N TYR A 414 8.63 8.98 -8.92
CA TYR A 414 9.63 8.43 -9.83
C TYR A 414 9.03 7.55 -10.92
N ASP A 415 9.54 7.83 -12.11
CA ASP A 415 9.23 7.20 -13.38
C ASP A 415 9.93 5.84 -13.50
N GLY A 416 9.16 4.76 -13.35
CA GLY A 416 9.41 3.49 -14.04
C GLY A 416 10.67 2.77 -13.61
N LEU A 417 10.59 2.06 -12.50
CA LEU A 417 11.49 0.94 -12.24
C LEU A 417 10.72 -0.34 -12.54
N ALA A 418 11.15 -1.07 -13.57
CA ALA A 418 10.73 -2.44 -13.84
C ALA A 418 11.82 -3.40 -13.35
N VAL A 419 11.50 -4.68 -13.12
CA VAL A 419 12.52 -5.71 -12.89
C VAL A 419 12.74 -6.47 -14.18
N ARG A 420 14.00 -6.59 -14.58
CA ARG A 420 14.41 -7.58 -15.59
C ARG A 420 15.45 -8.48 -14.97
N ASP A 421 15.18 -9.78 -14.96
CA ASP A 421 16.09 -10.81 -14.43
C ASP A 421 16.56 -10.56 -12.98
N GLY A 422 15.65 -10.08 -12.11
CA GLY A 422 15.94 -9.79 -10.70
C GLY A 422 16.63 -8.45 -10.45
N VAL A 423 16.87 -7.64 -11.48
CA VAL A 423 17.54 -6.33 -11.35
C VAL A 423 16.59 -5.19 -11.66
N PRO A 424 16.49 -4.15 -10.79
CA PRO A 424 15.76 -2.93 -11.11
C PRO A 424 16.37 -2.23 -12.32
N VAL A 425 15.56 -2.03 -13.36
CA VAL A 425 15.92 -1.31 -14.58
C VAL A 425 15.01 -0.11 -14.78
N LYS A 426 15.57 0.99 -15.29
CA LYS A 426 14.80 2.16 -15.66
C LYS A 426 13.92 1.86 -16.87
N GLU A 427 12.62 1.81 -16.65
CA GLU A 427 11.62 1.78 -17.70
C GLU A 427 11.28 3.21 -18.13
N LYS A 428 11.30 3.45 -19.44
CA LYS A 428 11.07 4.78 -20.01
C LYS A 428 9.57 5.10 -20.00
N ILE A 429 9.04 5.49 -18.84
CA ILE A 429 7.65 5.95 -18.74
C ILE A 429 7.52 7.28 -19.48
N SER A 430 6.50 7.36 -20.36
CA SER A 430 6.17 8.60 -21.05
C SER A 430 5.82 9.66 -20.02
N LYS A 431 6.62 10.72 -19.93
CA LYS A 431 6.28 11.93 -19.14
C LYS A 431 5.30 12.84 -19.88
N GLU A 432 4.95 12.51 -21.11
CA GLU A 432 3.95 13.25 -21.87
C GLU A 432 2.55 12.75 -21.50
N PRO A 433 1.63 13.65 -21.11
CA PRO A 433 0.23 13.30 -20.96
C PRO A 433 -0.30 12.65 -22.24
N ALA A 434 -1.18 11.66 -22.09
CA ALA A 434 -1.82 10.96 -23.20
C ALA A 434 -2.43 11.91 -24.24
N PHE A 435 -2.99 13.02 -23.76
CA PHE A 435 -3.48 14.14 -24.54
C PHE A 435 -3.57 15.40 -23.66
N SER A 436 -3.73 16.57 -24.28
CA SER A 436 -3.98 17.82 -23.54
C SER A 436 -5.24 17.70 -22.67
N GLY A 437 -5.08 17.83 -21.35
CA GLY A 437 -6.17 17.71 -20.37
C GLY A 437 -6.34 16.31 -19.76
N ALA A 438 -5.51 15.33 -20.12
CA ALA A 438 -5.41 14.08 -19.38
C ALA A 438 -4.82 14.35 -17.98
N MET A 439 -5.48 13.84 -16.94
CA MET A 439 -5.07 14.01 -15.55
C MET A 439 -5.25 12.71 -14.76
N GLY A 440 -4.80 12.69 -13.51
CA GLY A 440 -4.98 11.54 -12.61
C GLY A 440 -4.14 10.32 -12.95
N GLY A 441 -4.45 9.20 -12.32
CA GLY A 441 -3.69 7.96 -12.42
C GLY A 441 -3.46 7.45 -13.84
N GLY A 442 -4.43 7.64 -14.74
CA GLY A 442 -4.35 7.24 -16.15
C GLY A 442 -3.65 8.22 -17.08
N MET A 443 -3.23 9.40 -16.60
CA MET A 443 -2.68 10.50 -17.40
C MET A 443 -1.62 10.09 -18.43
N TYR A 444 -0.81 9.07 -18.13
CA TYR A 444 0.29 8.60 -18.99
C TYR A 444 -0.05 7.39 -19.85
N SER A 445 -1.34 7.03 -19.98
CA SER A 445 -1.76 5.97 -20.89
C SER A 445 -1.29 6.28 -22.32
N ARG A 446 -0.63 5.32 -22.97
CA ARG A 446 -0.17 5.47 -24.34
C ARG A 446 -1.34 5.50 -25.34
N GLY A 447 -2.43 4.80 -25.06
CA GLY A 447 -3.48 4.56 -26.03
C GLY A 447 -2.93 4.02 -27.36
N GLY A 448 -3.53 4.46 -28.47
CA GLY A 448 -3.12 4.11 -29.82
C GLY A 448 -1.93 4.89 -30.38
N LYS A 449 -1.24 5.73 -29.59
CA LYS A 449 -0.20 6.65 -30.10
C LYS A 449 0.92 5.88 -30.82
N GLY A 450 1.19 6.30 -32.06
CA GLY A 450 2.16 5.68 -32.97
C GLY A 450 1.63 4.43 -33.70
N GLY A 451 0.35 4.12 -33.52
CA GLY A 451 -0.35 2.99 -34.13
C GLY A 451 -0.97 3.28 -35.50
N LYS A 452 -1.65 2.28 -36.04
CA LYS A 452 -2.44 2.42 -37.28
C LYS A 452 -3.73 3.20 -37.02
N VAL A 453 -4.17 3.99 -37.99
CA VAL A 453 -5.48 4.67 -37.92
C VAL A 453 -6.50 3.83 -38.67
N TYR A 454 -7.60 3.50 -38.02
CA TYR A 454 -8.76 2.85 -38.61
C TYR A 454 -9.95 3.81 -38.58
N THR A 455 -10.54 4.07 -39.74
CA THR A 455 -11.69 4.98 -39.88
C THR A 455 -12.98 4.19 -40.00
N VAL A 456 -13.90 4.41 -39.06
CA VAL A 456 -15.25 3.85 -39.09
C VAL A 456 -16.09 4.64 -40.10
N THR A 457 -16.57 3.95 -41.13
CA THR A 457 -17.38 4.47 -42.24
C THR A 457 -18.77 3.84 -42.31
N SER A 458 -19.07 2.88 -41.45
CA SER A 458 -20.36 2.20 -41.36
C SER A 458 -20.84 2.13 -39.91
N LEU A 459 -22.15 2.25 -39.70
CA LEU A 459 -22.80 2.10 -38.40
C LEU A 459 -23.19 0.64 -38.09
N GLU A 460 -22.94 -0.27 -39.02
CA GLU A 460 -23.20 -1.70 -38.82
C GLU A 460 -22.28 -2.30 -37.76
N ASP A 461 -22.81 -3.27 -37.00
CA ASP A 461 -22.03 -4.08 -36.07
C ASP A 461 -21.74 -5.47 -36.67
N ASN A 462 -20.61 -5.61 -37.35
CA ASN A 462 -20.17 -6.87 -37.95
C ASN A 462 -18.63 -6.93 -38.04
N GLY A 463 -18.08 -7.96 -38.69
CA GLY A 463 -16.64 -8.14 -38.86
C GLY A 463 -16.08 -7.51 -40.14
N ASP A 464 -16.83 -6.66 -40.83
CA ASP A 464 -16.39 -6.04 -42.08
C ASP A 464 -15.57 -4.77 -41.82
N GLU A 465 -14.58 -4.53 -42.67
CA GLU A 465 -13.77 -3.32 -42.63
C GLU A 465 -14.62 -2.05 -42.73
N GLY A 466 -14.27 -1.04 -41.93
CA GLY A 466 -15.02 0.20 -41.81
C GLY A 466 -16.12 0.19 -40.73
N THR A 467 -16.31 -0.91 -40.00
CA THR A 467 -17.15 -0.95 -38.79
C THR A 467 -16.33 -0.74 -37.51
N LEU A 468 -16.99 -0.31 -36.43
CA LEU A 468 -16.34 -0.16 -35.11
C LEU A 468 -15.82 -1.49 -34.58
N ARG A 469 -16.62 -2.57 -34.68
CA ARG A 469 -16.23 -3.90 -34.19
C ARG A 469 -14.97 -4.40 -34.87
N TRP A 470 -14.93 -4.35 -36.20
CA TRP A 470 -13.74 -4.75 -36.94
C TRP A 470 -12.50 -3.94 -36.52
N ALA A 471 -12.63 -2.61 -36.38
CA ALA A 471 -11.52 -1.75 -35.97
C ALA A 471 -11.00 -2.03 -34.55
N VAL A 472 -11.91 -2.34 -33.61
CA VAL A 472 -11.57 -2.72 -32.23
C VAL A 472 -10.85 -4.07 -32.18
N GLU A 473 -11.29 -5.03 -33.01
CA GLU A 473 -10.75 -6.39 -33.08
C GLU A 473 -9.38 -6.48 -33.80
N GLN A 474 -8.84 -5.37 -34.33
CA GLN A 474 -7.50 -5.35 -34.90
C GLN A 474 -6.40 -5.45 -33.83
N GLU A 475 -5.32 -6.14 -34.16
CA GLU A 475 -4.14 -6.27 -33.29
C GLU A 475 -3.19 -5.07 -33.40
N GLY A 476 -2.48 -4.82 -32.31
CA GLY A 476 -1.45 -3.81 -32.19
C GLY A 476 -1.98 -2.40 -31.92
N ALA A 477 -1.04 -1.48 -31.74
CA ALA A 477 -1.36 -0.09 -31.42
C ALA A 477 -2.24 0.53 -32.51
N ARG A 478 -3.38 1.13 -32.11
CA ARG A 478 -4.38 1.63 -33.06
C ARG A 478 -5.21 2.80 -32.57
N ILE A 479 -5.54 3.70 -33.49
CA ILE A 479 -6.41 4.84 -33.30
C ILE A 479 -7.66 4.62 -34.14
N ILE A 480 -8.83 4.69 -33.51
CA ILE A 480 -10.12 4.56 -34.16
C ILE A 480 -10.75 5.95 -34.25
N GLU A 481 -11.05 6.35 -35.47
CA GLU A 481 -11.72 7.61 -35.82
C GLU A 481 -13.03 7.33 -36.56
N PHE A 482 -13.92 8.32 -36.66
CA PHE A 482 -15.25 8.16 -37.24
C PHE A 482 -15.47 9.15 -38.38
N ALA A 483 -15.82 8.63 -39.56
CA ALA A 483 -16.28 9.43 -40.71
C ALA A 483 -17.82 9.51 -40.79
N VAL A 484 -18.52 8.76 -39.94
CA VAL A 484 -19.98 8.72 -39.84
C VAL A 484 -20.45 9.09 -38.43
N ALA A 485 -21.73 9.42 -38.30
CA ALA A 485 -22.38 9.75 -37.04
C ALA A 485 -23.75 9.09 -36.98
N GLY A 486 -24.20 8.76 -35.77
CA GLY A 486 -25.44 8.02 -35.54
C GLY A 486 -25.27 6.92 -34.50
N ASP A 487 -26.25 6.02 -34.49
CA ASP A 487 -26.32 4.94 -33.52
C ASP A 487 -25.70 3.67 -34.11
N ILE A 488 -24.76 3.09 -33.37
CA ILE A 488 -24.20 1.76 -33.63
C ILE A 488 -24.93 0.78 -32.71
N HIS A 489 -25.83 0.01 -33.30
CA HIS A 489 -26.59 -1.03 -32.62
C HIS A 489 -25.74 -2.29 -32.52
N LEU A 490 -25.19 -2.57 -31.35
CA LEU A 490 -24.40 -3.77 -31.14
C LEU A 490 -25.30 -5.01 -31.23
N LYS A 491 -24.75 -6.12 -31.72
CA LYS A 491 -25.39 -7.45 -31.76
C LYS A 491 -25.00 -8.32 -30.56
N LYS A 492 -23.94 -7.92 -29.86
CA LYS A 492 -23.38 -8.54 -28.64
C LYS A 492 -22.39 -7.57 -28.00
N THR A 493 -22.03 -7.80 -26.74
CA THR A 493 -20.99 -7.04 -26.03
C THR A 493 -19.75 -6.84 -26.91
N LEU A 494 -19.30 -5.59 -27.02
CA LEU A 494 -18.05 -5.25 -27.71
C LEU A 494 -16.90 -5.33 -26.69
N LYS A 495 -16.03 -6.32 -26.85
CA LYS A 495 -14.86 -6.50 -25.99
C LYS A 495 -13.62 -5.90 -26.64
N ILE A 496 -12.85 -5.17 -25.85
CA ILE A 496 -11.55 -4.62 -26.23
C ILE A 496 -10.48 -5.51 -25.58
N GLU A 497 -9.90 -6.40 -26.38
CA GLU A 497 -8.98 -7.46 -25.90
C GLU A 497 -7.50 -7.14 -26.18
N ASP A 498 -7.20 -6.47 -27.30
CA ASP A 498 -5.82 -6.12 -27.68
C ASP A 498 -5.43 -4.70 -27.20
N PRO A 499 -4.26 -4.51 -26.54
CA PRO A 499 -3.90 -3.28 -25.86
C PRO A 499 -3.52 -2.13 -26.81
N TYR A 500 -3.25 -0.95 -26.25
CA TYR A 500 -2.78 0.23 -26.98
C TYR A 500 -3.80 0.76 -28.01
N ILE A 501 -4.96 1.16 -27.54
CA ILE A 501 -6.06 1.61 -28.38
C ILE A 501 -6.59 2.98 -27.96
N SER A 502 -6.90 3.83 -28.95
CA SER A 502 -7.61 5.09 -28.73
C SER A 502 -8.87 5.15 -29.58
N ILE A 503 -10.04 5.24 -28.96
CA ILE A 503 -11.34 5.39 -29.65
C ILE A 503 -11.80 6.84 -29.49
N LEU A 504 -11.76 7.59 -30.59
CA LEU A 504 -11.84 9.05 -30.59
C LEU A 504 -13.18 9.54 -31.14
N GLY A 505 -14.24 9.49 -30.32
CA GLY A 505 -15.59 9.91 -30.69
C GLY A 505 -15.71 11.37 -31.14
N GLN A 506 -14.79 12.24 -30.72
CA GLN A 506 -14.77 13.65 -31.14
C GLN A 506 -14.44 13.86 -32.63
N THR A 507 -14.00 12.81 -33.33
CA THR A 507 -13.75 12.86 -34.78
C THR A 507 -15.04 12.72 -35.61
N ALA A 508 -16.09 12.13 -35.03
CA ALA A 508 -17.36 11.92 -35.71
C ALA A 508 -17.99 13.24 -36.17
N PRO A 509 -18.59 13.30 -37.37
CA PRO A 509 -19.35 14.46 -37.83
C PRO A 509 -20.67 14.63 -37.05
N GLY A 510 -21.43 15.67 -37.39
CA GLY A 510 -22.82 15.82 -36.95
C GLY A 510 -23.03 15.78 -35.42
N GLU A 511 -23.89 14.87 -34.98
CA GLU A 511 -24.29 14.70 -33.56
C GLU A 511 -23.42 13.70 -32.78
N GLY A 512 -22.39 13.12 -33.42
CA GLY A 512 -21.49 12.15 -32.81
C GLY A 512 -21.97 10.69 -32.92
N ILE A 513 -21.38 9.82 -32.10
CA ILE A 513 -21.65 8.37 -32.09
C ILE A 513 -22.29 7.97 -30.76
N THR A 514 -23.38 7.21 -30.86
CA THR A 514 -24.01 6.50 -29.75
C THR A 514 -23.83 5.00 -29.95
N ILE A 515 -23.34 4.29 -28.95
CA ILE A 515 -23.27 2.83 -28.92
C ILE A 515 -24.47 2.32 -28.10
N ARG A 516 -25.21 1.35 -28.64
CA ARG A 516 -26.50 0.89 -28.10
C ARG A 516 -26.62 -0.63 -28.01
N ASP A 517 -27.66 -1.05 -27.29
CA ASP A 517 -28.22 -2.39 -27.18
C ASP A 517 -27.39 -3.41 -26.39
N HIS A 518 -26.07 -3.33 -26.40
CA HIS A 518 -25.18 -4.13 -25.54
C HIS A 518 -24.06 -3.29 -24.92
N GLY A 519 -23.45 -3.85 -23.88
CA GLY A 519 -22.31 -3.24 -23.18
C GLY A 519 -21.02 -3.19 -24.00
N VAL A 520 -20.10 -2.34 -23.56
CA VAL A 520 -18.70 -2.33 -24.00
C VAL A 520 -17.79 -2.67 -22.81
N TYR A 521 -16.87 -3.60 -23.01
CA TYR A 521 -16.01 -4.10 -21.94
C TYR A 521 -14.53 -4.02 -22.32
N ILE A 522 -13.75 -3.37 -21.46
CA ILE A 522 -12.29 -3.28 -21.58
C ILE A 522 -11.67 -4.43 -20.79
N ASN A 523 -10.92 -5.28 -21.50
CA ASN A 523 -10.23 -6.45 -20.93
C ASN A 523 -8.73 -6.42 -21.25
N THR A 524 -8.15 -5.21 -21.29
CA THR A 524 -6.79 -4.98 -21.78
C THR A 524 -6.26 -3.62 -21.32
N ASP A 525 -4.96 -3.39 -21.55
CA ASP A 525 -4.23 -2.24 -21.04
C ASP A 525 -4.07 -1.12 -22.08
N HIS A 526 -3.73 0.08 -21.60
CA HIS A 526 -3.47 1.25 -22.44
C HIS A 526 -4.64 1.61 -23.37
N VAL A 527 -5.81 1.80 -22.78
CA VAL A 527 -7.05 2.12 -23.50
C VAL A 527 -7.45 3.57 -23.26
N ILE A 528 -7.76 4.30 -24.32
CA ILE A 528 -8.31 5.66 -24.25
C ILE A 528 -9.64 5.70 -25.00
N ILE A 529 -10.72 6.10 -24.34
CA ILE A 529 -12.04 6.28 -24.97
C ILE A 529 -12.51 7.70 -24.69
N ARG A 530 -12.91 8.42 -25.75
CA ARG A 530 -13.31 9.83 -25.61
C ARG A 530 -14.55 10.22 -26.39
N TYR A 531 -15.37 11.10 -25.82
CA TYR A 531 -16.48 11.79 -26.51
C TYR A 531 -17.52 10.86 -27.18
N LEU A 532 -17.69 9.65 -26.64
CA LEU A 532 -18.72 8.69 -27.07
C LEU A 532 -19.90 8.68 -26.12
N ARG A 533 -21.06 8.22 -26.61
CA ARG A 533 -22.22 7.91 -25.77
C ARG A 533 -22.46 6.42 -25.74
N PHE A 534 -22.75 5.89 -24.56
CA PHE A 534 -23.12 4.49 -24.31
C PHE A 534 -24.53 4.50 -23.73
N ARG A 535 -25.48 3.95 -24.50
CA ARG A 535 -26.92 3.97 -24.21
C ARG A 535 -27.47 2.57 -24.41
N MET A 536 -27.08 1.66 -23.52
CA MET A 536 -27.33 0.21 -23.68
C MET A 536 -28.83 -0.06 -23.86
N GLY A 537 -29.67 0.45 -22.96
CA GLY A 537 -31.11 0.20 -23.01
C GLY A 537 -31.45 -1.24 -22.63
N SER A 538 -32.74 -1.55 -22.68
CA SER A 538 -33.30 -2.84 -22.27
C SER A 538 -33.82 -3.68 -23.44
N ALA A 539 -33.82 -3.12 -24.66
CA ALA A 539 -34.34 -3.78 -25.87
C ALA A 539 -33.74 -5.17 -26.14
N ALA A 540 -32.43 -5.34 -25.93
CA ALA A 540 -31.74 -6.62 -26.11
C ALA A 540 -31.98 -7.63 -24.96
N LYS A 541 -32.57 -7.18 -23.85
CA LYS A 541 -32.72 -7.95 -22.60
C LYS A 541 -31.40 -8.53 -22.07
N ASP A 542 -30.31 -7.83 -22.34
CA ASP A 542 -28.98 -8.13 -21.81
C ASP A 542 -28.88 -7.55 -20.39
N GLU A 543 -28.39 -8.32 -19.43
CA GLU A 543 -28.12 -7.86 -18.06
C GLU A 543 -26.64 -7.55 -17.96
N ASN A 544 -26.27 -6.28 -18.15
CA ASN A 544 -24.87 -5.88 -18.27
C ASN A 544 -24.64 -4.41 -17.95
N ASP A 545 -23.37 -4.05 -17.87
CA ASP A 545 -22.93 -2.67 -17.79
C ASP A 545 -22.91 -2.00 -19.16
N ALA A 546 -23.20 -0.69 -19.21
CA ALA A 546 -23.08 0.05 -20.47
C ALA A 546 -21.61 0.23 -20.89
N LEU A 547 -20.73 0.49 -19.92
CA LEU A 547 -19.28 0.52 -20.12
C LEU A 547 -18.55 0.06 -18.85
N GLY A 548 -17.61 -0.88 -18.98
CA GLY A 548 -16.81 -1.31 -17.83
C GLY A 548 -15.38 -1.69 -18.16
N ALA A 549 -14.53 -1.66 -17.13
CA ALA A 549 -13.17 -2.20 -17.17
C ALA A 549 -12.83 -2.84 -15.82
N ARG A 550 -12.24 -4.02 -15.85
CA ARG A 550 -11.62 -4.64 -14.68
C ARG A 550 -10.27 -5.24 -15.06
N HIS A 551 -9.42 -5.44 -14.06
CA HIS A 551 -8.13 -6.11 -14.21
C HIS A 551 -7.27 -5.49 -15.32
N SER A 552 -7.45 -4.17 -15.55
CA SER A 552 -6.82 -3.41 -16.62
C SER A 552 -5.89 -2.32 -16.05
N ASP A 553 -4.84 -1.98 -16.76
CA ASP A 553 -3.89 -0.93 -16.42
C ASP A 553 -3.88 0.18 -17.48
N ASN A 554 -3.65 1.42 -17.06
CA ASN A 554 -3.53 2.57 -17.96
C ASN A 554 -4.79 2.85 -18.80
N VAL A 555 -5.97 2.94 -18.18
CA VAL A 555 -7.23 3.26 -18.86
C VAL A 555 -7.60 4.73 -18.66
N ILE A 556 -7.99 5.44 -19.73
CA ILE A 556 -8.62 6.76 -19.65
C ILE A 556 -9.99 6.73 -20.32
N ILE A 557 -11.02 7.06 -19.54
CA ILE A 557 -12.36 7.39 -20.06
C ILE A 557 -12.57 8.88 -19.86
N ASP A 558 -12.72 9.62 -20.96
CA ASP A 558 -12.75 11.08 -20.94
C ASP A 558 -13.92 11.63 -21.75
N HIS A 559 -14.77 12.47 -21.15
CA HIS A 559 -15.88 13.09 -21.87
C HIS A 559 -16.90 12.11 -22.48
N CYS A 560 -17.17 10.98 -21.82
CA CYS A 560 -18.18 10.03 -22.25
C CYS A 560 -19.52 10.22 -21.52
N SER A 561 -20.63 9.94 -22.20
CA SER A 561 -21.97 9.91 -21.59
C SER A 561 -22.47 8.47 -21.52
N ILE A 562 -22.78 7.99 -20.32
CA ILE A 562 -23.02 6.56 -20.06
C ILE A 562 -24.35 6.42 -19.31
N SER A 563 -25.31 5.72 -19.92
CA SER A 563 -26.67 5.60 -19.38
C SER A 563 -27.40 4.33 -19.81
N TRP A 564 -28.53 4.11 -19.15
CA TRP A 564 -29.52 3.09 -19.48
C TRP A 564 -28.96 1.66 -19.45
N ALA A 565 -27.92 1.42 -18.66
CA ALA A 565 -27.55 0.06 -18.32
C ALA A 565 -28.63 -0.59 -17.46
N THR A 566 -28.65 -1.92 -17.49
CA THR A 566 -29.58 -2.73 -16.72
C THR A 566 -28.92 -3.36 -15.48
N ASP A 567 -27.59 -3.40 -15.40
CA ASP A 567 -26.81 -3.72 -14.19
C ASP A 567 -26.19 -2.42 -13.63
N GLU A 568 -24.99 -2.01 -14.06
CA GLU A 568 -24.43 -0.68 -13.78
C GLU A 568 -24.15 0.16 -15.02
N ASN A 569 -24.31 1.49 -14.91
CA ASN A 569 -23.89 2.34 -16.03
C ASN A 569 -22.39 2.21 -16.31
N ALA A 570 -21.55 2.40 -15.29
CA ALA A 570 -20.12 2.59 -15.46
C ALA A 570 -19.29 1.97 -14.34
N SER A 571 -18.80 0.73 -14.51
CA SER A 571 -17.96 0.07 -13.50
C SER A 571 -16.49 0.01 -13.89
N PHE A 572 -15.65 0.62 -13.06
CA PHE A 572 -14.19 0.70 -13.25
C PHE A 572 -13.51 0.36 -11.93
N TYR A 573 -13.28 -0.93 -11.69
CA TYR A 573 -12.73 -1.43 -10.44
C TYR A 573 -11.71 -2.54 -10.68
N ALA A 574 -10.86 -2.80 -9.68
CA ALA A 574 -9.70 -3.67 -9.85
C ALA A 574 -8.80 -3.26 -11.02
N ASN A 575 -8.67 -1.95 -11.26
CA ASN A 575 -7.80 -1.39 -12.29
C ASN A 575 -6.58 -0.72 -11.66
N SER A 576 -5.56 -0.47 -12.46
CA SER A 576 -4.39 0.32 -12.05
C SER A 576 -4.16 1.50 -12.98
N ASN A 577 -3.55 2.56 -12.45
CA ASN A 577 -3.16 3.76 -13.21
C ASN A 577 -4.27 4.21 -14.17
N SER A 578 -5.49 4.43 -13.69
CA SER A 578 -6.65 4.68 -14.55
C SER A 578 -7.41 5.93 -14.16
N THR A 579 -7.99 6.62 -15.13
CA THR A 579 -8.76 7.85 -14.92
C THR A 579 -10.12 7.78 -15.58
N VAL A 580 -11.17 8.16 -14.85
CA VAL A 580 -12.48 8.54 -15.41
C VAL A 580 -12.69 10.03 -15.17
N GLN A 581 -12.74 10.80 -16.25
CA GLN A 581 -12.78 12.25 -16.18
C GLN A 581 -13.84 12.88 -17.07
N TRP A 582 -14.46 13.95 -16.59
CA TRP A 582 -15.42 14.75 -17.36
C TRP A 582 -16.55 13.92 -17.98
N CYS A 583 -16.99 12.83 -17.35
CA CYS A 583 -18.05 11.97 -17.88
C CYS A 583 -19.42 12.33 -17.29
N ILE A 584 -20.50 12.01 -18.01
CA ILE A 584 -21.86 11.95 -17.47
C ILE A 584 -22.21 10.47 -17.25
N ILE A 585 -22.56 10.10 -16.03
CA ILE A 585 -23.01 8.76 -15.66
C ILE A 585 -24.42 8.91 -15.10
N SER A 586 -25.44 8.51 -15.87
CA SER A 586 -26.82 8.82 -15.49
C SER A 586 -27.87 7.81 -15.89
N GLU A 587 -28.99 7.82 -15.18
CA GLU A 587 -30.20 7.08 -15.57
C GLU A 587 -29.96 5.58 -15.80
N ALA A 588 -29.29 4.90 -14.87
CA ALA A 588 -29.33 3.43 -14.87
C ALA A 588 -30.78 2.95 -14.70
N LEU A 589 -31.20 1.95 -15.49
CA LEU A 589 -32.58 1.50 -15.53
C LEU A 589 -32.92 0.75 -14.23
N ASN A 590 -33.91 1.25 -13.50
CA ASN A 590 -34.15 0.79 -12.14
C ASN A 590 -34.98 -0.49 -12.07
N SER A 591 -36.27 -0.45 -12.40
CA SER A 591 -37.14 -1.63 -12.43
C SER A 591 -37.26 -2.22 -13.84
N SER A 592 -36.12 -2.68 -14.37
CA SER A 592 -36.01 -3.20 -15.74
C SER A 592 -35.83 -4.74 -15.77
N VAL A 593 -34.92 -5.25 -16.60
CA VAL A 593 -34.73 -6.69 -16.87
C VAL A 593 -33.86 -7.44 -15.84
N HIS A 594 -33.28 -6.73 -14.85
CA HIS A 594 -32.34 -7.31 -13.90
C HIS A 594 -32.99 -8.33 -12.97
N HIS A 595 -32.40 -9.53 -12.84
CA HIS A 595 -32.99 -10.66 -12.12
C HIS A 595 -33.20 -10.40 -10.61
N LYS A 596 -32.40 -9.52 -9.99
CA LYS A 596 -32.54 -9.10 -8.58
C LYS A 596 -33.64 -8.04 -8.34
N GLY A 597 -34.37 -7.60 -9.38
CA GLY A 597 -35.35 -6.53 -9.28
C GLY A 597 -34.72 -5.14 -9.44
N GLN A 598 -35.08 -4.18 -8.58
CA GLN A 598 -34.62 -2.78 -8.72
C GLN A 598 -33.09 -2.65 -8.69
N HIS A 599 -32.49 -2.24 -9.81
CA HIS A 599 -31.03 -2.21 -10.03
C HIS A 599 -30.54 -0.96 -10.78
N GLY A 600 -31.12 0.21 -10.52
CA GLY A 600 -30.71 1.45 -11.22
C GLY A 600 -29.39 2.00 -10.67
N TYR A 601 -28.26 1.35 -10.92
CA TYR A 601 -26.99 1.61 -10.24
C TYR A 601 -25.95 2.34 -11.12
N GLY A 602 -25.25 3.31 -10.53
CA GLY A 602 -24.28 4.13 -11.24
C GLY A 602 -22.99 3.38 -11.61
N GLY A 603 -22.37 2.69 -10.66
CA GLY A 603 -21.13 1.95 -10.90
C GLY A 603 -20.38 1.48 -9.65
N ILE A 604 -19.52 0.47 -9.82
CA ILE A 604 -18.51 0.07 -8.83
C ILE A 604 -17.14 0.63 -9.23
N TRP A 605 -16.53 1.43 -8.37
CA TRP A 605 -15.29 2.17 -8.66
C TRP A 605 -14.18 1.81 -7.67
N GLY A 606 -12.97 1.56 -8.17
CA GLY A 606 -11.81 1.31 -7.32
C GLY A 606 -10.60 0.81 -8.08
N GLY A 607 -9.56 0.41 -7.35
CA GLY A 607 -8.28 0.06 -7.95
C GLY A 607 -7.08 0.66 -7.21
N ARG A 608 -5.97 0.83 -7.92
CA ARG A 608 -4.69 1.36 -7.42
C ARG A 608 -4.22 2.50 -8.29
N ASN A 609 -3.92 3.65 -7.66
CA ASN A 609 -3.60 4.87 -8.39
C ASN A 609 -4.68 5.16 -9.44
N VAL A 610 -5.94 5.15 -9.00
CA VAL A 610 -7.08 5.42 -9.89
C VAL A 610 -7.74 6.73 -9.48
N THR A 611 -8.13 7.52 -10.48
CA THR A 611 -8.70 8.85 -10.28
C THR A 611 -10.04 8.97 -10.98
N PHE A 612 -11.04 9.40 -10.23
CA PHE A 612 -12.37 9.74 -10.71
C PHE A 612 -12.60 11.22 -10.45
N HIS A 613 -12.61 12.05 -11.49
CA HIS A 613 -12.74 13.49 -11.28
C HIS A 613 -13.62 14.23 -12.28
N HIS A 614 -14.24 15.31 -11.79
CA HIS A 614 -15.04 16.22 -12.63
C HIS A 614 -16.19 15.53 -13.39
N ASN A 615 -16.71 14.41 -12.86
CA ASN A 615 -17.82 13.69 -13.45
C ASN A 615 -19.17 14.22 -12.91
N LEU A 616 -20.20 14.16 -13.74
CA LEU A 616 -21.59 14.34 -13.32
C LEU A 616 -22.26 12.96 -13.22
N ILE A 617 -22.52 12.54 -11.99
CA ILE A 617 -23.17 11.27 -11.66
C ILE A 617 -24.60 11.63 -11.23
N ALA A 618 -25.60 11.34 -12.05
CA ALA A 618 -26.93 11.88 -11.85
C ALA A 618 -28.02 10.83 -12.05
N HIS A 619 -29.13 10.94 -11.31
CA HIS A 619 -30.34 10.20 -11.66
C HIS A 619 -30.19 8.66 -11.59
N ASN A 620 -29.28 8.14 -10.76
CA ASN A 620 -29.19 6.71 -10.45
C ASN A 620 -29.76 6.42 -9.06
N ASN A 621 -30.41 5.27 -8.89
CA ASN A 621 -30.98 4.87 -7.61
C ASN A 621 -29.90 4.65 -6.54
N SER A 622 -28.76 4.03 -6.86
CA SER A 622 -27.68 3.75 -5.90
C SER A 622 -26.32 3.65 -6.60
N ARG A 623 -25.27 3.30 -5.85
CA ARG A 623 -23.88 3.10 -6.32
C ARG A 623 -23.39 4.30 -7.13
N ASN A 624 -23.26 5.47 -6.48
CA ASN A 624 -22.87 6.71 -7.15
C ASN A 624 -21.45 7.24 -6.79
N PRO A 625 -20.37 6.45 -6.78
CA PRO A 625 -20.23 4.99 -6.93
C PRO A 625 -20.41 4.19 -5.63
N ARG A 626 -20.41 2.85 -5.75
CA ARG A 626 -19.91 1.98 -4.68
C ARG A 626 -18.39 1.86 -4.82
N PHE A 627 -17.63 2.19 -3.78
CA PHE A 627 -16.22 1.86 -3.73
C PHE A 627 -16.01 0.36 -3.55
N ASP A 628 -15.00 -0.18 -4.25
CA ASP A 628 -14.73 -1.62 -4.28
C ASP A 628 -14.30 -2.23 -2.94
N HIS A 629 -14.21 -3.57 -2.91
CA HIS A 629 -13.92 -4.36 -1.72
C HIS A 629 -12.96 -5.51 -2.06
N PRO A 630 -12.21 -6.09 -1.10
CA PRO A 630 -11.11 -7.01 -1.42
C PRO A 630 -11.57 -8.26 -2.17
N SER A 631 -12.79 -8.76 -1.92
CA SER A 631 -13.28 -9.97 -2.60
C SER A 631 -13.66 -9.81 -4.08
N VAL A 632 -13.51 -8.62 -4.68
CA VAL A 632 -13.58 -8.48 -6.16
C VAL A 632 -12.23 -8.71 -6.86
N TYR A 633 -11.17 -8.92 -6.09
CA TYR A 633 -9.82 -9.21 -6.55
C TYR A 633 -9.51 -10.69 -6.36
N ASP A 634 -8.78 -11.28 -7.31
CA ASP A 634 -8.09 -12.56 -7.07
C ASP A 634 -6.88 -12.34 -6.14
N GLU A 635 -6.40 -13.40 -5.48
CA GLU A 635 -5.31 -13.33 -4.48
C GLU A 635 -4.05 -12.61 -5.00
N ASP A 636 -3.70 -12.82 -6.28
CA ASP A 636 -2.57 -12.15 -6.91
C ASP A 636 -2.89 -10.68 -7.25
N ASP A 637 -4.09 -10.37 -7.72
CA ASP A 637 -4.49 -9.02 -8.14
C ASP A 637 -4.74 -8.06 -6.97
N LEU A 638 -5.13 -8.58 -5.80
CA LEU A 638 -5.36 -7.76 -4.60
C LEU A 638 -4.12 -6.94 -4.24
N LEU A 639 -2.94 -7.49 -4.53
CA LEU A 639 -1.65 -6.84 -4.25
C LEU A 639 -1.25 -5.78 -5.24
N PHE A 640 -1.48 -6.06 -6.51
CA PHE A 640 -0.98 -5.24 -7.60
C PHE A 640 -1.98 -4.19 -8.02
N ARG A 641 -3.28 -4.41 -7.79
CA ARG A 641 -4.34 -3.58 -8.34
C ARG A 641 -5.18 -2.88 -7.29
N ARG A 642 -4.98 -3.13 -6.01
CA ARG A 642 -5.68 -2.43 -4.94
C ARG A 642 -4.78 -1.41 -4.26
N GLY A 643 -5.24 -0.18 -4.16
CA GLY A 643 -4.46 0.90 -3.55
C GLY A 643 -5.28 2.18 -3.40
N THR A 644 -4.63 3.32 -3.56
CA THR A 644 -5.28 4.62 -3.36
C THR A 644 -6.25 4.95 -4.50
N VAL A 645 -7.46 5.39 -4.13
CA VAL A 645 -8.51 5.88 -5.02
C VAL A 645 -8.75 7.37 -4.78
N GLU A 646 -8.73 8.17 -5.82
CA GLU A 646 -9.10 9.59 -5.78
C GLU A 646 -10.51 9.81 -6.33
N PHE A 647 -11.39 10.42 -5.55
CA PHE A 647 -12.72 10.86 -5.95
C PHE A 647 -12.83 12.37 -5.71
N VAL A 648 -12.57 13.16 -6.75
CA VAL A 648 -12.28 14.59 -6.64
C VAL A 648 -13.16 15.43 -7.55
N ASN A 649 -13.77 16.50 -7.05
CA ASN A 649 -14.54 17.45 -7.88
C ASN A 649 -15.69 16.85 -8.70
N ASN A 650 -16.28 15.74 -8.27
CA ASN A 650 -17.46 15.17 -8.90
C ASN A 650 -18.74 15.83 -8.39
N ILE A 651 -19.80 15.76 -9.20
CA ILE A 651 -21.17 16.12 -8.80
C ILE A 651 -21.99 14.83 -8.75
N VAL A 652 -22.56 14.52 -7.59
CA VAL A 652 -23.54 13.45 -7.40
C VAL A 652 -24.92 14.08 -7.22
N TYR A 653 -25.84 13.82 -8.15
CA TYR A 653 -27.15 14.48 -8.21
C TYR A 653 -28.33 13.50 -8.21
N ASN A 654 -29.36 13.80 -7.41
CA ASN A 654 -30.66 13.10 -7.45
C ASN A 654 -30.56 11.57 -7.32
N TRP A 655 -29.76 11.09 -6.36
CA TRP A 655 -29.71 9.65 -6.07
C TRP A 655 -31.01 9.17 -5.43
N GLY A 656 -31.42 7.92 -5.62
CA GLY A 656 -32.64 7.36 -5.02
C GLY A 656 -32.45 6.92 -3.56
N MET A 657 -31.68 5.86 -3.36
CA MET A 657 -31.37 5.22 -2.08
C MET A 657 -30.05 5.71 -1.46
N LYS A 658 -28.92 5.60 -2.17
CA LYS A 658 -27.58 5.95 -1.65
C LYS A 658 -26.78 6.76 -2.66
N ALA A 659 -26.02 7.73 -2.15
CA ALA A 659 -24.99 8.43 -2.92
C ALA A 659 -23.75 7.52 -3.03
N ILE A 660 -22.70 7.74 -2.23
CA ILE A 660 -21.50 6.90 -2.20
C ILE A 660 -21.48 5.95 -1.00
N TYR A 661 -20.92 4.75 -1.18
CA TYR A 661 -20.73 3.80 -0.09
C TYR A 661 -19.66 2.74 -0.40
N GLY A 662 -19.25 1.95 0.58
CA GLY A 662 -18.30 0.85 0.39
C GLY A 662 -16.89 1.14 0.87
N GLY A 663 -15.90 0.55 0.18
CA GLY A 663 -14.49 0.79 0.40
C GLY A 663 -13.83 -0.07 1.47
N GLU A 664 -14.44 -1.19 1.87
CA GLU A 664 -13.92 -2.09 2.90
C GLU A 664 -12.42 -2.39 2.70
N GLU A 665 -11.51 -2.16 3.67
CA GLU A 665 -10.05 -2.34 3.52
C GLU A 665 -9.32 -1.49 2.45
N GLY A 666 -9.94 -0.47 1.84
CA GLY A 666 -9.30 0.42 0.86
C GLY A 666 -8.82 1.76 1.43
N TRP A 667 -8.15 2.56 0.59
CA TRP A 667 -7.71 3.93 0.91
C TRP A 667 -8.29 4.94 -0.09
N PHE A 668 -9.04 5.93 0.40
CA PHE A 668 -9.83 6.82 -0.46
C PHE A 668 -9.59 8.29 -0.12
N ASN A 669 -9.30 9.09 -1.13
CA ASN A 669 -9.33 10.55 -1.05
C ASN A 669 -10.66 11.03 -1.65
N VAL A 670 -11.58 11.49 -0.81
CA VAL A 670 -12.90 12.00 -1.22
C VAL A 670 -12.91 13.51 -0.98
N THR A 671 -12.57 14.29 -1.99
CA THR A 671 -12.27 15.72 -1.83
C THR A 671 -13.02 16.64 -2.79
N ASP A 672 -13.52 17.76 -2.25
CA ASP A 672 -14.17 18.83 -3.02
C ASP A 672 -15.26 18.35 -4.00
N ASN A 673 -16.09 17.39 -3.60
CA ASN A 673 -17.24 16.92 -4.38
C ASN A 673 -18.53 17.65 -3.97
N LEU A 674 -19.52 17.68 -4.86
CA LEU A 674 -20.86 18.19 -4.57
C LEU A 674 -21.88 17.05 -4.56
N PHE A 675 -22.52 16.84 -3.42
CA PHE A 675 -23.66 15.93 -3.25
C PHE A 675 -24.94 16.77 -3.21
N LYS A 676 -25.69 16.78 -4.31
CA LYS A 676 -26.90 17.57 -4.45
C LYS A 676 -28.12 16.65 -4.49
N ALA A 677 -28.96 16.70 -3.48
CA ALA A 677 -30.22 15.98 -3.47
C ALA A 677 -31.16 16.51 -4.56
N GLY A 678 -32.08 15.65 -5.00
CA GLY A 678 -33.11 16.03 -5.96
C GLY A 678 -34.45 15.37 -5.64
N PRO A 679 -35.47 15.55 -6.52
CA PRO A 679 -36.82 15.04 -6.29
C PRO A 679 -36.95 13.52 -6.07
N GLY A 680 -35.97 12.72 -6.52
CA GLY A 680 -35.91 11.26 -6.33
C GLY A 680 -35.22 10.82 -5.04
N THR A 681 -34.58 11.73 -4.31
CA THR A 681 -33.78 11.41 -3.12
C THR A 681 -34.62 11.06 -1.90
N LYS A 682 -34.53 9.81 -1.45
CA LYS A 682 -35.35 9.28 -0.34
C LYS A 682 -34.87 9.73 1.05
N ASN A 683 -33.55 9.84 1.26
CA ASN A 683 -32.96 10.21 2.55
C ASN A 683 -32.32 11.60 2.46
N LEU A 684 -33.01 12.62 2.99
CA LEU A 684 -32.54 14.01 3.03
C LEU A 684 -31.88 14.36 4.38
N ASP A 685 -31.20 13.40 5.00
CA ASP A 685 -30.54 13.54 6.30
C ASP A 685 -29.06 13.90 6.19
N GLY A 686 -28.62 14.44 5.05
CA GLY A 686 -27.25 14.89 4.84
C GLY A 686 -26.21 13.78 4.72
N ARG A 687 -26.59 12.50 4.81
CA ARG A 687 -25.65 11.37 4.66
C ARG A 687 -25.36 11.12 3.19
N TYR A 688 -24.17 11.52 2.76
CA TYR A 688 -23.71 11.29 1.38
C TYR A 688 -22.72 10.12 1.25
N ILE A 689 -22.12 9.67 2.35
CA ILE A 689 -21.20 8.53 2.39
C ILE A 689 -21.58 7.50 3.45
N GLU A 690 -21.54 6.22 3.08
CA GLU A 690 -21.69 5.09 4.00
C GLU A 690 -20.48 4.14 3.91
N ILE A 691 -19.61 4.19 4.93
CA ILE A 691 -18.46 3.28 5.03
C ILE A 691 -19.00 1.89 5.41
N SER A 692 -18.74 0.91 4.55
CA SER A 692 -19.29 -0.45 4.71
C SER A 692 -18.36 -1.36 5.51
N THR A 693 -18.95 -2.40 6.11
CA THR A 693 -18.30 -3.62 6.61
C THR A 693 -19.29 -4.76 6.49
N SER A 694 -18.87 -5.95 6.06
CA SER A 694 -19.74 -7.13 6.05
C SER A 694 -18.95 -8.44 6.14
N GLU A 695 -19.59 -9.52 6.58
CA GLU A 695 -18.98 -10.86 6.58
C GLU A 695 -18.76 -11.40 5.16
N GLU A 696 -19.50 -10.89 4.16
CA GLU A 696 -19.43 -11.31 2.76
C GLU A 696 -18.30 -10.60 1.99
N THR A 697 -17.94 -9.38 2.39
CA THR A 697 -16.94 -8.53 1.73
C THR A 697 -15.68 -8.36 2.58
N SER A 698 -15.79 -7.66 3.70
CA SER A 698 -14.81 -7.62 4.78
C SER A 698 -15.38 -6.93 6.01
N MET A 699 -15.03 -7.46 7.19
CA MET A 699 -15.34 -6.85 8.49
C MET A 699 -14.40 -5.70 8.87
N ILE A 700 -13.42 -5.37 8.02
CA ILE A 700 -12.49 -4.28 8.20
C ILE A 700 -12.96 -3.09 7.32
N PRO A 701 -13.27 -1.93 7.93
CA PRO A 701 -13.69 -0.76 7.16
C PRO A 701 -12.55 -0.19 6.32
N GLY A 702 -12.90 0.54 5.27
CA GLY A 702 -11.95 1.37 4.53
C GLY A 702 -11.46 2.56 5.32
N SER A 703 -10.35 3.14 4.87
CA SER A 703 -9.79 4.36 5.43
C SER A 703 -9.93 5.53 4.44
N PHE A 704 -10.46 6.67 4.92
CA PHE A 704 -10.91 7.78 4.08
C PHE A 704 -10.28 9.11 4.52
N TYR A 705 -9.67 9.83 3.58
CA TYR A 705 -9.44 11.26 3.71
C TYR A 705 -10.63 12.00 3.10
N ILE A 706 -11.33 12.79 3.91
CA ILE A 706 -12.55 13.50 3.50
C ILE A 706 -12.36 14.98 3.78
N SER A 707 -12.39 15.82 2.73
CA SER A 707 -12.22 17.26 2.90
C SER A 707 -12.93 18.05 1.78
N GLY A 708 -13.35 19.28 2.05
CA GLY A 708 -13.90 20.21 1.05
C GLY A 708 -15.24 19.82 0.39
N ASN A 709 -15.88 18.70 0.77
CA ASN A 709 -17.13 18.26 0.14
C ASN A 709 -18.35 19.13 0.54
N TRP A 710 -19.33 19.22 -0.36
CA TRP A 710 -20.55 20.02 -0.19
C TRP A 710 -21.80 19.15 -0.25
N TYR A 711 -22.81 19.49 0.55
CA TYR A 711 -24.14 18.87 0.52
C TYR A 711 -25.21 19.95 0.31
N ASP A 712 -26.05 19.82 -0.72
CA ASP A 712 -27.14 20.77 -1.05
C ASP A 712 -26.71 22.26 -1.04
N ILE A 713 -25.50 22.54 -1.55
CA ILE A 713 -24.93 23.89 -1.69
C ILE A 713 -24.54 24.53 -0.33
N VAL A 714 -24.38 23.70 0.72
CA VAL A 714 -23.79 24.09 2.00
C VAL A 714 -22.44 23.37 2.14
N PRO A 715 -21.36 24.08 2.53
CA PRO A 715 -20.09 23.40 2.82
C PRO A 715 -20.28 22.44 3.99
N VAL A 716 -19.83 21.20 3.82
CA VAL A 716 -19.65 20.29 4.96
C VAL A 716 -18.35 20.73 5.62
N LEU A 717 -18.46 21.61 6.61
CA LEU A 717 -17.29 22.03 7.41
C LEU A 717 -16.64 20.79 8.03
N GLU A 718 -15.30 20.79 8.12
CA GLU A 718 -14.55 19.76 8.85
C GLU A 718 -15.18 19.58 10.25
N GLY A 719 -15.81 18.40 10.46
CA GLY A 719 -16.45 18.06 11.72
C GLY A 719 -17.93 18.47 11.90
N ASN A 720 -18.65 18.95 10.88
CA ASN A 720 -20.04 19.40 11.06
C ASN A 720 -21.10 18.40 10.56
N TYR A 721 -21.54 17.56 11.49
CA TYR A 721 -22.74 16.72 11.45
C TYR A 721 -24.02 17.57 11.53
N LEU A 722 -24.68 17.87 10.41
CA LEU A 722 -26.11 18.27 10.47
C LEU A 722 -26.91 17.79 9.27
N GLY A 723 -27.35 16.53 9.36
CA GLY A 723 -28.73 16.19 9.06
C GLY A 723 -29.39 15.45 10.22
N LYS A 724 -29.28 16.07 11.41
CA LYS A 724 -29.91 15.75 12.70
C LYS A 724 -29.27 14.60 13.52
N LYS A 725 -29.22 14.83 14.83
CA LYS A 725 -28.54 14.05 15.89
C LYS A 725 -28.42 12.55 15.58
N PRO A 726 -27.23 11.93 15.77
CA PRO A 726 -27.13 10.47 15.73
C PRO A 726 -28.09 9.87 16.75
N ASP A 727 -29.10 9.15 16.29
CA ASP A 727 -29.66 8.09 17.11
C ASP A 727 -28.58 6.98 17.16
N PHE A 728 -27.71 7.08 18.16
CA PHE A 728 -26.61 6.14 18.42
C PHE A 728 -27.08 4.67 18.56
N LYS A 729 -28.40 4.41 18.55
CA LYS A 729 -28.96 3.06 18.57
C LYS A 729 -29.24 2.48 17.17
N LYS A 730 -29.05 3.20 16.07
CA LYS A 730 -29.48 2.72 14.73
C LYS A 730 -28.48 2.82 13.57
N MET A 731 -27.22 3.22 13.80
CA MET A 731 -26.16 3.03 12.78
C MET A 731 -24.81 2.65 13.36
N ALA A 732 -24.18 1.68 12.69
CA ALA A 732 -22.86 1.14 12.97
C ALA A 732 -21.77 2.11 12.51
N LEU A 733 -21.42 3.08 13.37
CA LEU A 733 -20.10 3.74 13.47
C LEU A 733 -20.17 4.62 14.72
N ASN A 734 -19.50 4.22 15.81
CA ASN A 734 -19.32 5.09 16.97
C ASN A 734 -18.17 6.10 16.69
N GLU A 735 -18.09 7.21 17.45
CA GLU A 735 -17.03 8.23 17.26
C GLU A 735 -15.61 7.66 17.32
N GLU A 736 -15.42 6.59 18.09
CA GLU A 736 -14.14 5.89 18.21
C GLU A 736 -13.73 5.27 16.86
N LEU A 737 -14.66 4.62 16.15
CA LEU A 737 -14.41 4.04 14.84
C LEU A 737 -14.15 5.14 13.78
N TYR A 738 -14.84 6.28 13.84
CA TYR A 738 -14.58 7.43 12.94
C TYR A 738 -13.13 7.91 13.01
N ARG A 739 -12.58 8.10 14.23
CA ARG A 739 -11.19 8.51 14.41
C ARG A 739 -10.18 7.48 13.89
N THR A 740 -10.58 6.21 13.82
CA THR A 740 -9.72 5.13 13.30
C THR A 740 -9.80 4.95 11.80
N VAL A 741 -10.90 5.35 11.15
CA VAL A 741 -11.09 5.18 9.70
C VAL A 741 -10.80 6.45 8.92
N THR A 742 -10.88 7.63 9.52
CA THR A 742 -10.58 8.89 8.84
C THR A 742 -9.11 9.29 8.97
N ALA A 743 -8.48 9.62 7.84
CA ALA A 743 -7.12 10.16 7.82
C ALA A 743 -7.13 11.69 7.94
N SER A 744 -6.10 12.23 8.59
CA SER A 744 -5.89 13.68 8.72
C SER A 744 -5.14 14.29 7.53
N THR A 745 -4.56 13.47 6.65
CA THR A 745 -3.86 13.88 5.44
C THR A 745 -4.30 13.01 4.26
N PRO A 746 -4.31 13.54 3.03
CA PRO A 746 -4.60 12.74 1.84
C PRO A 746 -3.64 11.55 1.73
N TYR A 747 -4.16 10.40 1.29
CA TYR A 747 -3.32 9.28 0.89
C TYR A 747 -2.52 9.64 -0.35
N PRO A 748 -1.26 9.17 -0.46
CA PRO A 748 -0.45 9.44 -1.64
C PRO A 748 -1.05 8.77 -2.88
N CYS A 749 -1.06 9.52 -3.97
CA CYS A 749 -1.36 9.05 -5.32
C CYS A 749 -0.17 9.41 -6.22
N ARG A 750 0.13 8.56 -7.20
CA ARG A 750 1.30 8.76 -8.06
C ARG A 750 1.16 10.01 -8.94
N VAL A 751 -0.06 10.29 -9.40
CA VAL A 751 -0.38 11.47 -10.21
C VAL A 751 -1.64 12.12 -9.63
N PRO A 752 -1.54 12.85 -8.51
CA PRO A 752 -2.70 13.36 -7.81
C PRO A 752 -3.38 14.48 -8.58
N VAL A 753 -4.71 14.46 -8.63
CA VAL A 753 -5.48 15.61 -9.11
C VAL A 753 -5.64 16.61 -7.98
N GLN A 754 -5.08 17.80 -8.17
CA GLN A 754 -5.19 18.89 -7.20
C GLN A 754 -6.67 19.30 -7.01
N PRO A 755 -7.25 19.08 -5.81
CA PRO A 755 -8.62 19.46 -5.53
C PRO A 755 -8.79 20.98 -5.64
N LYS A 756 -9.90 21.41 -6.22
CA LYS A 756 -10.28 22.83 -6.28
C LYS A 756 -11.62 23.03 -5.58
N PRO A 757 -11.88 24.20 -4.98
CA PRO A 757 -13.17 24.45 -4.36
C PRO A 757 -14.32 24.17 -5.32
N ILE A 758 -15.24 23.28 -4.94
CA ILE A 758 -16.27 22.76 -5.85
C ILE A 758 -17.19 23.84 -6.41
N GLU A 759 -17.40 24.95 -5.70
CA GLU A 759 -18.15 26.10 -6.20
C GLU A 759 -17.57 26.66 -7.51
N SER A 760 -16.23 26.63 -7.63
CA SER A 760 -15.50 27.13 -8.80
C SER A 760 -15.49 26.13 -9.96
N GLU A 761 -15.62 24.83 -9.67
CA GLU A 761 -15.61 23.76 -10.66
C GLU A 761 -17.02 23.34 -11.11
N TYR A 762 -18.06 23.57 -10.31
CA TYR A 762 -19.45 23.17 -10.59
C TYR A 762 -19.92 23.56 -12.00
N LYS A 763 -19.71 24.82 -12.39
CA LYS A 763 -20.10 25.31 -13.72
C LYS A 763 -19.31 24.64 -14.85
N LYS A 764 -18.05 24.28 -14.60
CA LYS A 764 -17.21 23.59 -15.59
C LYS A 764 -17.67 22.14 -15.75
N VAL A 765 -17.91 21.42 -14.66
CA VAL A 765 -18.46 20.04 -14.74
C VAL A 765 -19.77 20.04 -15.52
N LEU A 766 -20.71 20.93 -15.19
CA LEU A 766 -21.98 21.04 -15.93
C LEU A 766 -21.80 21.43 -17.40
N LYS A 767 -20.76 22.18 -17.75
CA LYS A 767 -20.52 22.61 -19.13
C LYS A 767 -19.79 21.55 -19.96
N ASP A 768 -18.77 20.94 -19.38
CA ASP A 768 -17.76 20.17 -20.12
C ASP A 768 -17.95 18.66 -19.95
N ALA A 769 -18.70 18.16 -18.96
CA ALA A 769 -18.88 16.72 -18.77
C ALA A 769 -19.75 16.04 -19.87
N GLY A 770 -19.53 14.74 -20.06
CA GLY A 770 -20.19 13.93 -21.10
C GLY A 770 -19.62 14.18 -22.48
N ALA A 771 -20.30 13.72 -23.53
CA ALA A 771 -19.97 13.95 -24.93
C ALA A 771 -20.15 15.43 -25.32
N SER A 772 -19.42 16.34 -24.67
CA SER A 772 -19.75 17.76 -24.60
C SER A 772 -19.46 18.57 -25.85
N LYS A 773 -18.68 18.01 -26.81
CA LYS A 773 -18.55 18.59 -28.15
C LYS A 773 -19.90 18.69 -28.86
N LYS A 774 -20.76 17.69 -28.65
CA LYS A 774 -22.10 17.57 -29.21
C LYS A 774 -22.96 16.81 -28.20
N ARG A 775 -23.71 17.50 -27.34
CA ARG A 775 -24.66 16.84 -26.42
C ARG A 775 -26.00 16.57 -27.11
N ASP A 776 -26.57 15.40 -26.89
CA ASP A 776 -27.98 15.13 -27.24
C ASP A 776 -28.94 15.86 -26.30
N SER A 777 -30.23 15.71 -26.59
CA SER A 777 -31.33 16.16 -25.74
C SER A 777 -31.26 15.57 -24.33
N ILE A 778 -30.78 14.34 -24.17
CA ILE A 778 -30.68 13.64 -22.88
C ILE A 778 -29.63 14.32 -22.00
N ASP A 779 -28.38 14.44 -22.44
CA ASP A 779 -27.31 15.09 -21.66
C ASP A 779 -27.65 16.56 -21.36
N LYS A 780 -28.23 17.28 -22.34
CA LYS A 780 -28.70 18.66 -22.13
C LYS A 780 -29.77 18.73 -21.04
N ARG A 781 -30.68 17.76 -20.99
CA ARG A 781 -31.70 17.66 -19.94
C ARG A 781 -31.05 17.39 -18.58
N ILE A 782 -30.22 16.35 -18.46
CA ILE A 782 -29.57 15.95 -17.20
C ILE A 782 -28.79 17.12 -16.58
N VAL A 783 -28.03 17.84 -17.40
CA VAL A 783 -27.28 19.02 -16.95
C VAL A 783 -28.21 20.14 -16.45
N LYS A 784 -29.30 20.41 -17.18
CA LYS A 784 -30.28 21.43 -16.81
C LYS A 784 -31.04 21.04 -15.54
N GLU A 785 -31.35 19.77 -15.37
CA GLU A 785 -31.99 19.19 -14.19
C GLU A 785 -31.10 19.30 -12.96
N CYS A 786 -29.85 18.87 -13.08
CA CYS A 786 -28.84 19.07 -12.05
C CYS A 786 -28.70 20.55 -11.70
N GLN A 787 -28.65 21.44 -12.69
CA GLN A 787 -28.56 22.87 -12.46
C GLN A 787 -29.74 23.41 -11.65
N LYS A 788 -30.97 23.02 -12.03
CA LYS A 788 -32.22 23.52 -11.43
C LYS A 788 -32.66 22.80 -10.17
N GLY A 789 -32.09 21.63 -9.88
CA GLY A 789 -32.58 20.77 -8.79
C GLY A 789 -33.94 20.14 -9.11
N THR A 790 -34.20 19.81 -10.37
CA THR A 790 -35.49 19.26 -10.84
C THR A 790 -35.30 17.90 -11.51
N ALA A 791 -36.37 17.12 -11.63
CA ALA A 791 -36.44 15.94 -12.51
C ALA A 791 -37.69 16.07 -13.40
N THR A 792 -37.53 15.93 -14.72
CA THR A 792 -38.62 16.09 -15.70
C THR A 792 -39.45 14.83 -15.82
N PHE A 793 -38.81 13.67 -15.75
CA PHE A 793 -39.42 12.36 -15.94
C PHE A 793 -39.36 11.55 -14.65
N SER A 794 -40.17 10.50 -14.54
CA SER A 794 -40.18 9.55 -13.43
C SER A 794 -40.22 8.13 -13.99
N GLY A 795 -39.70 7.16 -13.24
CA GLY A 795 -39.81 5.75 -13.62
C GLY A 795 -41.25 5.32 -13.82
N SER A 796 -41.55 4.68 -14.95
CA SER A 796 -42.91 4.25 -15.31
C SER A 796 -43.48 3.17 -14.38
N VAL A 797 -42.63 2.43 -13.66
CA VAL A 797 -43.03 1.37 -12.73
C VAL A 797 -42.94 1.85 -11.29
N THR A 798 -41.84 2.50 -10.94
CA THR A 798 -41.52 2.88 -9.56
C THR A 798 -42.04 4.26 -9.17
N GLY A 799 -42.33 5.11 -10.17
CA GLY A 799 -42.80 6.48 -9.96
C GLY A 799 -41.75 7.43 -9.37
N ILE A 800 -40.50 7.00 -9.25
CA ILE A 800 -39.45 7.79 -8.59
C ILE A 800 -38.97 8.91 -9.54
N PRO A 801 -39.05 10.18 -9.14
CA PRO A 801 -38.63 11.30 -9.99
C PRO A 801 -37.15 11.23 -10.39
N GLY A 802 -36.91 11.19 -11.69
CA GLY A 802 -35.59 11.14 -12.30
C GLY A 802 -34.88 9.82 -12.12
N ILE A 803 -35.51 8.76 -11.60
CA ILE A 803 -34.96 7.41 -11.59
C ILE A 803 -35.86 6.58 -12.51
N ILE A 804 -35.41 6.38 -13.74
CA ILE A 804 -36.22 5.78 -14.81
C ILE A 804 -36.19 4.25 -14.74
N ASP A 805 -37.23 3.59 -15.25
CA ASP A 805 -37.34 2.13 -15.28
C ASP A 805 -37.11 1.56 -16.69
N SER A 806 -37.29 2.39 -17.72
CA SER A 806 -37.09 2.08 -19.13
C SER A 806 -36.55 3.29 -19.89
N GLU A 807 -35.77 3.08 -20.94
CA GLU A 807 -35.39 4.14 -21.88
C GLU A 807 -36.60 4.85 -22.51
N SER A 808 -37.75 4.18 -22.61
CA SER A 808 -39.01 4.77 -23.10
C SER A 808 -39.61 5.81 -22.16
N ASP A 809 -39.13 5.91 -20.92
CA ASP A 809 -39.61 6.94 -19.98
C ASP A 809 -39.13 8.34 -20.39
N VAL A 810 -38.14 8.41 -21.29
CA VAL A 810 -37.39 9.63 -21.62
C VAL A 810 -37.23 9.90 -23.13
N LEU A 811 -37.63 8.95 -23.98
CA LEU A 811 -37.68 9.05 -25.43
C LEU A 811 -39.09 9.41 -25.89
#